data_AF-A0A7U2HXU7-F1
#
_entry.id   AF-A0A7U2HXU7-F1
#
_cell.length_a   1.000
_cell.length_b   1.000
_cell.length_c   1.000
_cell.angle_alpha   90.00
_cell.angle_beta   90.00
_cell.angle_gamma   90.00
#
_symmetry.space_group_name_H-M   'P 1'
#
loop_
_entity.id
_entity.type
_entity.pdbx_description
1 polymer ?
#
loop_
_entity_poly.entity_id
_entity_poly.type
_entity_poly.pdbx_seq_one_letter_code
_entity_poly.pdbx_strand_id
1 'polypeptide(L)'
;MTLQFQSTLAFLKTPPHGYQQPPVDVIEVLGDIQRNITSGVYKKQYSFEADVQLLISRMHDSHVTLSSGIMNAFSFVSPYGIVSASSDGKQLPEIYIAEDIRNGRLHGYKPAPINKINGRDAVEFLAEFATLNTDGYVEPHADWNSLMDSPALYISGDLSIFQSATFYPGDKLEVTFKNGTPHHAYWLSIYNELDNPGPLTTAGDFYNYFVLGLKPASYKEGSIWWPIDPAHNETSSGNAPSINLYEEICSSGHPSQLNWCQASSGTYPNDPVVSQPDLAITGGGVVSGYFLKDMSTGVLSVPTFMQFDPNTGFFQDTVEYFIGNATQQNISRIVIDLQTNSGGEVFLAYNTFKQFFYNIDPYAATRIRSHELTNVLGAAYSEWWKGLETDLDANGFAYSYAAAEEWIAVNRINAATGSNFSSWADYYGRVSDHGDLFSAAQRYNLSNEVFDIAAFEGWVPYGYGINKADTPSPQPWAPNDVVILTDGLCASACAVFVEMMTQAGVRTVAVGGRPEPGPMQAVGGSRGARVYHASELDEDFGFVSDTIKNSTAAAQLPSRSDTGMWITDATINIRDQVRANETTPLHFKYGAADCRIYYTLDNIFNTTRLWRDAAKATWDDRSLCVAGSTGFPSARNATSKQTPPSQTTYVPTLSLDPDSSIQVLSNITLGGIEAGDGLPFLGITSCNIGCSRGRQCLATVLRCNGAYRDTTACLPQCLSTDPNSCPETSRCDYNPGSIGSTINAYGDRAAYAFGTPLHVGFCRPTGPNQMLACPR
;
A
#
# COMPACT_ATOMS: atom_id res chain seq x y z
N MET A 1 0.66 13.99 -20.77
CA MET A 1 2.09 14.38 -20.81
C MET A 1 2.88 13.64 -19.74
N THR A 2 2.44 13.67 -18.47
CA THR A 2 2.95 12.85 -17.36
C THR A 2 3.15 11.38 -17.74
N LEU A 3 2.16 10.73 -18.35
CA LEU A 3 2.25 9.32 -18.76
C LEU A 3 3.38 9.00 -19.74
N GLN A 4 3.99 9.98 -20.43
CA GLN A 4 5.18 9.72 -21.28
C GLN A 4 6.39 9.22 -20.48
N PHE A 5 6.46 9.57 -19.19
CA PHE A 5 7.50 9.15 -18.28
C PHE A 5 7.27 7.75 -17.69
N GLN A 6 6.08 7.16 -17.89
CA GLN A 6 5.81 5.78 -17.50
C GLN A 6 6.78 4.85 -18.23
N SER A 7 7.56 4.10 -17.48
CA SER A 7 8.66 3.27 -18.01
C SER A 7 8.15 2.16 -18.94
N THR A 8 6.95 1.65 -18.70
CA THR A 8 6.47 0.40 -19.31
C THR A 8 5.62 0.55 -20.59
N LEU A 9 5.39 1.77 -21.10
CA LEU A 9 4.44 2.03 -22.19
C LEU A 9 4.58 1.11 -23.42
N ALA A 10 5.80 0.92 -23.93
CA ALA A 10 6.03 0.10 -25.12
C ALA A 10 5.74 -1.39 -24.89
N PHE A 11 5.99 -1.87 -23.67
CA PHE A 11 5.74 -3.26 -23.29
C PHE A 11 4.25 -3.49 -23.00
N LEU A 12 3.51 -2.51 -22.48
CA LEU A 12 2.04 -2.62 -22.34
C LEU A 12 1.34 -2.77 -23.69
N LYS A 13 1.81 -2.03 -24.70
CA LYS A 13 1.28 -2.10 -26.08
C LYS A 13 1.50 -3.46 -26.72
N THR A 14 2.70 -4.02 -26.54
CA THR A 14 3.12 -5.28 -27.14
C THR A 14 3.84 -6.14 -26.10
N PRO A 15 3.12 -6.79 -25.17
CA PRO A 15 3.74 -7.52 -24.09
C PRO A 15 4.41 -8.80 -24.59
N PRO A 16 5.52 -9.23 -23.96
CA PRO A 16 6.20 -10.47 -24.32
C PRO A 16 5.34 -11.69 -23.96
N HIS A 17 5.67 -12.83 -24.58
CA HIS A 17 5.04 -14.10 -24.26
C HIS A 17 5.21 -14.45 -22.77
N GLY A 18 4.09 -14.76 -22.10
CA GLY A 18 4.04 -15.12 -20.69
C GLY A 18 3.54 -14.00 -19.76
N TYR A 19 3.39 -12.78 -20.26
CA TYR A 19 2.61 -11.75 -19.56
C TYR A 19 1.14 -12.18 -19.48
N GLN A 20 0.49 -12.02 -18.32
CA GLN A 20 -0.80 -12.65 -18.06
C GLN A 20 -2.00 -11.72 -18.24
N GLN A 21 -1.78 -10.41 -18.39
CA GLN A 21 -2.83 -9.41 -18.57
C GLN A 21 -2.96 -8.96 -20.02
N PRO A 22 -4.14 -8.47 -20.47
CA PRO A 22 -4.34 -8.02 -21.84
C PRO A 22 -3.40 -6.87 -22.24
N PRO A 23 -3.02 -6.74 -23.52
CA PRO A 23 -2.24 -5.59 -23.97
C PRO A 23 -3.08 -4.31 -23.92
N VAL A 24 -2.41 -3.17 -23.72
CA VAL A 24 -3.02 -1.84 -23.81
C VAL A 24 -2.06 -0.84 -24.46
N ASP A 25 -2.51 -0.21 -25.54
CA ASP A 25 -1.83 0.95 -26.10
C ASP A 25 -2.34 2.21 -25.39
N VAL A 26 -1.66 2.58 -24.30
CA VAL A 26 -2.09 3.68 -23.43
C VAL A 26 -2.22 4.99 -24.19
N ILE A 27 -1.32 5.27 -25.14
CA ILE A 27 -1.32 6.53 -25.89
C ILE A 27 -2.46 6.55 -26.91
N GLU A 28 -2.74 5.43 -27.58
CA GLU A 28 -3.88 5.31 -28.49
C GLU A 28 -5.21 5.46 -27.74
N VAL A 29 -5.36 4.80 -26.58
CA VAL A 29 -6.59 4.89 -25.76
C VAL A 29 -6.82 6.30 -25.24
N LEU A 30 -5.78 7.03 -24.80
CA LEU A 30 -5.92 8.45 -24.47
C LEU A 30 -6.38 9.28 -25.68
N GLY A 31 -5.87 8.96 -26.87
CA GLY A 31 -6.32 9.57 -28.12
C GLY A 31 -7.78 9.29 -28.43
N ASP A 32 -8.26 8.06 -28.16
CA ASP A 32 -9.67 7.68 -28.27
C ASP A 32 -10.55 8.45 -27.27
N ILE A 33 -10.13 8.54 -26.01
CA ILE A 33 -10.83 9.34 -24.99
C ILE A 33 -10.94 10.80 -25.45
N GLN A 34 -9.87 11.38 -25.98
CA GLN A 34 -9.90 12.75 -26.52
C GLN A 34 -10.85 12.89 -27.73
N ARG A 35 -10.87 11.92 -28.64
CA ARG A 35 -11.83 11.87 -29.76
C ARG A 35 -13.28 11.75 -29.27
N ASN A 36 -13.51 10.96 -28.23
CA ASN A 36 -14.83 10.81 -27.60
C ASN A 36 -15.32 12.10 -26.94
N ILE A 37 -14.42 12.87 -26.29
CA ILE A 37 -14.75 14.20 -25.76
C ILE A 37 -15.16 15.13 -26.90
N THR A 38 -14.32 15.25 -27.94
CA THR A 38 -14.54 16.20 -29.05
C THR A 38 -15.77 15.86 -29.90
N SER A 39 -16.13 14.58 -30.02
CA SER A 39 -17.35 14.12 -30.70
C SER A 39 -18.59 14.12 -29.79
N GLY A 40 -18.46 14.49 -28.51
CA GLY A 40 -19.56 14.57 -27.57
C GLY A 40 -20.15 13.21 -27.18
N VAL A 41 -19.35 12.15 -27.17
CA VAL A 41 -19.75 10.80 -26.73
C VAL A 41 -20.09 10.81 -25.24
N TYR A 42 -19.24 11.40 -24.40
CA TYR A 42 -19.50 11.49 -22.96
C TYR A 42 -20.62 12.51 -22.68
N LYS A 43 -21.72 12.03 -22.08
CA LYS A 43 -22.87 12.86 -21.67
C LYS A 43 -22.84 13.27 -20.20
N LYS A 44 -22.00 12.61 -19.40
CA LYS A 44 -21.86 12.79 -17.95
C LYS A 44 -20.37 12.79 -17.61
N GLN A 45 -19.98 13.58 -16.62
CA GLN A 45 -18.59 13.63 -16.14
C GLN A 45 -18.10 12.26 -15.65
N TYR A 46 -18.96 11.50 -14.95
CA TYR A 46 -18.64 10.16 -14.47
C TYR A 46 -18.19 9.24 -15.60
N SER A 47 -18.90 9.27 -16.73
CA SER A 47 -18.58 8.40 -17.85
C SER A 47 -17.20 8.71 -18.44
N PHE A 48 -16.79 9.97 -18.45
CA PHE A 48 -15.45 10.38 -18.90
C PHE A 48 -14.38 9.95 -17.89
N GLU A 49 -14.53 10.33 -16.61
CA GLU A 49 -13.51 10.04 -15.61
C GLU A 49 -13.37 8.55 -15.30
N ALA A 50 -14.47 7.79 -15.33
CA ALA A 50 -14.42 6.35 -15.16
C ALA A 50 -13.66 5.66 -16.31
N ASP A 51 -13.76 6.17 -17.54
CA ASP A 51 -13.00 5.65 -18.69
C ASP A 51 -11.50 5.96 -18.57
N VAL A 52 -11.15 7.15 -18.04
CA VAL A 52 -9.77 7.49 -17.68
C VAL A 52 -9.27 6.57 -16.55
N GLN A 53 -10.05 6.38 -15.49
CA GLN A 53 -9.69 5.51 -14.36
C GLN A 53 -9.50 4.05 -14.81
N LEU A 54 -10.33 3.57 -15.72
CA LEU A 54 -10.20 2.23 -16.31
C LEU A 54 -8.90 2.10 -17.10
N LEU A 55 -8.48 3.13 -17.84
CA LEU A 55 -7.19 3.12 -18.50
C LEU A 55 -6.04 3.02 -17.47
N ILE A 56 -6.15 3.72 -16.35
CA ILE A 56 -5.14 3.65 -15.27
C ILE A 56 -5.00 2.22 -14.75
N SER A 57 -6.10 1.56 -14.35
CA SER A 57 -6.04 0.18 -13.84
C SER A 57 -5.57 -0.83 -14.88
N ARG A 58 -5.87 -0.60 -16.17
CA ARG A 58 -5.42 -1.45 -17.29
C ARG A 58 -3.91 -1.42 -17.55
N MET A 59 -3.16 -0.51 -16.94
CA MET A 59 -1.69 -0.57 -17.00
C MET A 59 -1.10 -1.66 -16.09
N HIS A 60 -1.91 -2.23 -15.18
CA HIS A 60 -1.51 -3.29 -14.28
C HIS A 60 -0.23 -3.00 -13.49
N ASP A 61 -0.06 -1.74 -13.07
CA ASP A 61 1.10 -1.24 -12.36
C ASP A 61 0.61 -0.37 -11.19
N SER A 62 0.71 -0.90 -9.97
CA SER A 62 0.29 -0.23 -8.73
C SER A 62 1.11 1.02 -8.39
N HIS A 63 2.16 1.36 -9.15
CA HIS A 63 2.84 2.67 -9.10
C HIS A 63 2.18 3.71 -10.00
N VAL A 64 1.12 3.34 -10.73
CA VAL A 64 0.39 4.24 -11.61
C VAL A 64 -0.98 4.49 -11.03
N THR A 65 -1.08 5.56 -10.25
CA THR A 65 -2.34 5.97 -9.59
C THR A 65 -2.87 7.26 -10.19
N LEU A 66 -4.18 7.44 -10.08
CA LEU A 66 -4.86 8.70 -10.33
C LEU A 66 -5.99 8.85 -9.31
N SER A 67 -5.86 9.87 -8.46
CA SER A 67 -6.89 10.31 -7.54
C SER A 67 -7.32 11.71 -7.97
N SER A 68 -8.42 11.78 -8.71
CA SER A 68 -8.89 13.02 -9.33
C SER A 68 -10.40 13.06 -9.47
N GLY A 69 -10.93 14.28 -9.58
CA GLY A 69 -12.30 14.49 -10.01
C GLY A 69 -13.35 13.82 -9.12
N ILE A 70 -14.46 13.46 -9.74
CA ILE A 70 -15.59 12.80 -9.08
C ILE A 70 -15.31 11.33 -8.73
N MET A 71 -14.38 10.67 -9.42
CA MET A 71 -13.99 9.28 -9.09
C MET A 71 -13.33 9.18 -7.72
N ASN A 72 -12.74 10.27 -7.21
CA ASN A 72 -12.12 10.29 -5.89
C ASN A 72 -13.10 10.51 -4.74
N ALA A 73 -14.35 10.91 -5.01
CA ALA A 73 -15.30 11.31 -3.97
C ALA A 73 -15.82 10.15 -3.11
N PHE A 74 -16.00 8.98 -3.73
CA PHE A 74 -16.59 7.81 -3.07
C PHE A 74 -15.84 6.52 -3.41
N SER A 75 -15.73 5.65 -2.41
CA SER A 75 -15.43 4.23 -2.60
C SER A 75 -16.65 3.39 -2.24
N PHE A 76 -16.84 2.25 -2.91
CA PHE A 76 -18.02 1.40 -2.72
C PHE A 76 -17.66 0.13 -1.92
N VAL A 77 -18.46 -0.16 -0.91
CA VAL A 77 -18.10 -1.12 0.13
C VAL A 77 -19.17 -2.18 0.28
N SER A 78 -18.78 -3.45 0.18
CA SER A 78 -19.62 -4.54 0.62
C SER A 78 -19.75 -4.52 2.15
N PRO A 79 -20.96 -4.65 2.72
CA PRO A 79 -21.16 -4.69 4.17
C PRO A 79 -20.54 -5.92 4.85
N TYR A 80 -19.99 -6.85 4.08
CA TYR A 80 -19.22 -7.99 4.57
C TYR A 80 -18.01 -8.28 3.66
N GLY A 81 -16.91 -8.69 4.29
CA GLY A 81 -15.75 -9.25 3.61
C GLY A 81 -15.97 -10.72 3.24
N ILE A 82 -15.22 -11.18 2.24
CA ILE A 82 -15.28 -12.57 1.74
C ILE A 82 -13.91 -13.23 1.80
N VAL A 83 -13.87 -14.55 1.89
CA VAL A 83 -12.64 -15.34 1.80
C VAL A 83 -12.79 -16.49 0.83
N SER A 84 -11.69 -16.88 0.18
CA SER A 84 -11.62 -18.07 -0.68
C SER A 84 -10.82 -19.15 0.04
N ALA A 85 -11.48 -20.22 0.47
CA ALA A 85 -10.86 -21.26 1.30
C ALA A 85 -11.23 -22.67 0.85
N SER A 86 -10.23 -23.55 0.79
CA SER A 86 -10.39 -24.98 0.58
C SER A 86 -10.77 -25.70 1.87
N SER A 87 -11.57 -26.76 1.76
CA SER A 87 -11.92 -27.58 2.92
C SER A 87 -10.74 -28.41 3.45
N ASP A 88 -9.76 -28.73 2.61
CA ASP A 88 -8.68 -29.67 2.93
C ASP A 88 -7.31 -29.31 2.31
N GLY A 89 -7.21 -28.19 1.57
CA GLY A 89 -6.00 -27.80 0.86
C GLY A 89 -5.72 -28.60 -0.41
N LYS A 90 -6.70 -29.36 -0.90
CA LYS A 90 -6.63 -30.18 -2.14
C LYS A 90 -7.82 -29.89 -3.05
N GLN A 91 -9.03 -29.86 -2.50
CA GLN A 91 -10.23 -29.43 -3.19
C GLN A 91 -10.14 -27.95 -3.56
N LEU A 92 -10.80 -27.59 -4.65
CA LEU A 92 -10.85 -26.20 -5.08
C LEU A 92 -11.48 -25.34 -3.97
N PRO A 93 -10.90 -24.16 -3.66
CA PRO A 93 -11.48 -23.23 -2.72
C PRO A 93 -12.93 -22.86 -3.05
N GLU A 94 -13.75 -22.74 -2.02
CA GLU A 94 -15.08 -22.15 -2.11
C GLU A 94 -15.06 -20.75 -1.47
N ILE A 95 -16.07 -19.94 -1.77
CA ILE A 95 -16.17 -18.57 -1.25
C ILE A 95 -17.05 -18.57 -0.02
N TYR A 96 -16.63 -17.86 1.03
CA TYR A 96 -17.36 -17.74 2.28
C TYR A 96 -17.40 -16.29 2.72
N ILE A 97 -18.42 -15.94 3.52
CA ILE A 97 -18.38 -14.67 4.27
C ILE A 97 -17.31 -14.81 5.36
N ALA A 98 -16.38 -13.86 5.43
CA ALA A 98 -15.23 -13.90 6.34
C ALA A 98 -15.66 -14.03 7.81
N GLU A 99 -16.65 -13.25 8.20
CA GLU A 99 -17.23 -13.25 9.55
C GLU A 99 -17.92 -14.58 9.90
N ASP A 100 -18.51 -15.27 8.92
CA ASP A 100 -19.14 -16.58 9.13
C ASP A 100 -18.10 -17.68 9.43
N ILE A 101 -16.92 -17.61 8.80
CA ILE A 101 -15.79 -18.50 9.15
C ILE A 101 -15.33 -18.26 10.58
N ARG A 102 -15.14 -16.99 10.98
CA ARG A 102 -14.69 -16.64 12.34
C ARG A 102 -15.70 -17.10 13.38
N ASN A 103 -16.97 -16.78 13.20
CA ASN A 103 -18.04 -17.19 14.10
C ASN A 103 -18.23 -18.70 14.13
N GLY A 104 -18.08 -19.39 13.00
CA GLY A 104 -18.07 -20.85 12.93
C GLY A 104 -16.98 -21.47 13.80
N ARG A 105 -15.77 -20.90 13.78
CA ARG A 105 -14.65 -21.35 14.64
C ARG A 105 -14.91 -21.10 16.12
N LEU A 106 -15.48 -19.96 16.47
CA LEU A 106 -15.79 -19.61 17.87
C LEU A 106 -16.94 -20.44 18.45
N HIS A 107 -17.99 -20.69 17.66
CA HIS A 107 -19.23 -21.31 18.14
C HIS A 107 -19.39 -22.78 17.71
N GLY A 108 -18.45 -23.33 16.94
CA GLY A 108 -18.40 -24.75 16.59
C GLY A 108 -19.37 -25.18 15.49
N TYR A 109 -19.75 -24.29 14.57
CA TYR A 109 -20.57 -24.63 13.39
C TYR A 109 -19.78 -24.53 12.09
N LYS A 110 -20.25 -25.22 11.05
CA LYS A 110 -19.65 -25.18 9.71
C LYS A 110 -20.29 -24.08 8.86
N PRO A 111 -19.54 -23.09 8.38
CA PRO A 111 -20.05 -22.02 7.54
C PRO A 111 -20.46 -22.55 6.16
N ALA A 112 -21.44 -21.90 5.53
CA ALA A 112 -21.94 -22.29 4.21
C ALA A 112 -21.25 -21.47 3.11
N PRO A 113 -20.77 -22.10 2.03
CA PRO A 113 -20.16 -21.36 0.93
C PRO A 113 -21.22 -20.61 0.10
N ILE A 114 -20.80 -19.47 -0.45
CA ILE A 114 -21.54 -18.68 -1.42
C ILE A 114 -21.58 -19.44 -2.75
N ASN A 115 -22.78 -19.59 -3.29
CA ASN A 115 -23.03 -20.18 -4.60
C ASN A 115 -23.18 -19.11 -5.68
N LYS A 116 -23.93 -18.04 -5.37
CA LYS A 116 -24.23 -16.98 -6.33
C LYS A 116 -24.16 -15.60 -5.71
N ILE A 117 -23.77 -14.62 -6.53
CA ILE A 117 -23.85 -13.19 -6.24
C ILE A 117 -24.69 -12.55 -7.35
N ASN A 118 -25.76 -11.85 -6.98
CA ASN A 118 -26.72 -11.22 -7.89
C ASN A 118 -27.23 -12.20 -8.98
N GLY A 119 -27.49 -13.45 -8.59
CA GLY A 119 -28.00 -14.51 -9.47
C GLY A 119 -26.95 -15.17 -10.38
N ARG A 120 -25.72 -14.65 -10.45
CA ARG A 120 -24.58 -15.19 -11.21
C ARG A 120 -23.73 -16.11 -10.37
N ASP A 121 -22.99 -17.03 -11.00
CA ASP A 121 -22.00 -17.84 -10.30
C ASP A 121 -21.00 -16.94 -9.55
N ALA A 122 -20.70 -17.29 -8.29
CA ALA A 122 -19.88 -16.43 -7.43
C ALA A 122 -18.45 -16.28 -7.95
N VAL A 123 -17.85 -17.33 -8.52
CA VAL A 123 -16.48 -17.28 -9.03
C VAL A 123 -16.42 -16.44 -10.30
N GLU A 124 -17.39 -16.62 -11.20
CA GLU A 124 -17.51 -15.81 -12.41
C GLU A 124 -17.70 -14.32 -12.09
N PHE A 125 -18.63 -14.01 -11.18
CA PHE A 125 -18.90 -12.63 -10.76
C PHE A 125 -17.65 -11.97 -10.17
N LEU A 126 -16.96 -12.66 -9.25
CA LEU A 126 -15.78 -12.12 -8.59
C LEU A 126 -14.59 -11.99 -9.55
N ALA A 127 -14.42 -12.92 -10.49
CA ALA A 127 -13.36 -12.81 -11.50
C ALA A 127 -13.54 -11.56 -12.38
N GLU A 128 -14.78 -11.24 -12.77
CA GLU A 128 -15.08 -10.01 -13.51
C GLU A 128 -14.94 -8.76 -12.62
N PHE A 129 -15.44 -8.83 -11.38
CA PHE A 129 -15.32 -7.74 -10.42
C PHE A 129 -13.85 -7.36 -10.16
N ALA A 130 -12.97 -8.35 -10.02
CA ALA A 130 -11.53 -8.15 -9.91
C ALA A 130 -10.96 -7.38 -11.09
N THR A 131 -11.25 -7.81 -12.33
CA THR A 131 -10.69 -7.15 -13.53
C THR A 131 -11.06 -5.67 -13.65
N LEU A 132 -12.12 -5.22 -12.97
CA LEU A 132 -12.55 -3.84 -12.95
C LEU A 132 -11.99 -3.07 -11.75
N ASN A 133 -12.00 -3.65 -10.55
CA ASN A 133 -11.82 -2.87 -9.31
C ASN A 133 -10.47 -3.05 -8.61
N THR A 134 -9.64 -3.99 -9.04
CA THR A 134 -8.31 -4.17 -8.41
C THR A 134 -7.33 -3.07 -8.82
N ASP A 135 -6.29 -2.87 -8.03
CA ASP A 135 -5.16 -1.97 -8.29
C ASP A 135 -4.31 -2.36 -9.52
N GLY A 136 -4.73 -3.39 -10.26
CA GLY A 136 -4.10 -3.85 -11.49
C GLY A 136 -2.87 -4.70 -11.20
N TYR A 137 -3.05 -5.94 -10.74
CA TYR A 137 -1.93 -6.86 -10.59
C TYR A 137 -1.55 -7.48 -11.95
N VAL A 138 -0.31 -7.95 -12.09
CA VAL A 138 0.20 -8.55 -13.35
C VAL A 138 -0.29 -9.99 -13.57
N GLU A 139 -1.06 -10.54 -12.63
CA GLU A 139 -1.70 -11.86 -12.79
C GLU A 139 -3.11 -11.97 -12.19
N PRO A 140 -3.96 -12.84 -12.77
CA PRO A 140 -5.34 -13.00 -12.31
C PRO A 140 -5.51 -13.66 -10.93
N HIS A 141 -4.49 -14.37 -10.42
CA HIS A 141 -4.51 -14.94 -9.07
C HIS A 141 -4.27 -13.90 -7.98
N ALA A 142 -3.41 -12.90 -8.24
CA ALA A 142 -3.18 -11.78 -7.32
C ALA A 142 -4.41 -10.85 -7.30
N ASP A 143 -4.97 -10.55 -8.48
CA ASP A 143 -6.27 -9.85 -8.58
C ASP A 143 -7.38 -10.55 -7.79
N TRP A 144 -7.38 -11.89 -7.76
CA TRP A 144 -8.34 -12.66 -6.99
C TRP A 144 -8.09 -12.57 -5.48
N ASN A 145 -6.83 -12.62 -5.06
CA ASN A 145 -6.48 -12.55 -3.65
C ASN A 145 -6.77 -11.17 -3.04
N SER A 146 -6.62 -10.08 -3.79
CA SER A 146 -6.93 -8.73 -3.30
C SER A 146 -8.42 -8.49 -3.04
N LEU A 147 -9.31 -9.29 -3.64
CA LEU A 147 -10.75 -9.28 -3.30
C LEU A 147 -11.05 -9.84 -1.91
N MET A 148 -10.13 -10.63 -1.35
CA MET A 148 -10.39 -11.45 -0.17
C MET A 148 -9.90 -10.75 1.09
N ASP A 149 -10.67 -10.90 2.17
CA ASP A 149 -10.22 -10.57 3.50
C ASP A 149 -9.07 -11.49 3.94
N SER A 150 -8.16 -10.92 4.71
CA SER A 150 -7.10 -11.70 5.36
C SER A 150 -6.73 -11.08 6.71
N PRO A 151 -6.19 -11.88 7.64
CA PRO A 151 -5.64 -11.35 8.88
C PRO A 151 -4.51 -10.34 8.67
N ALA A 152 -3.76 -10.48 7.57
CA ALA A 152 -2.70 -9.55 7.20
C ALA A 152 -3.27 -8.16 6.84
N LEU A 153 -4.41 -8.08 6.13
CA LEU A 153 -5.12 -6.81 5.90
C LEU A 153 -5.58 -6.16 7.21
N TYR A 154 -6.04 -6.97 8.18
CA TYR A 154 -6.55 -6.44 9.46
C TYR A 154 -5.47 -5.73 10.28
N ILE A 155 -4.23 -6.23 10.25
CA ILE A 155 -3.12 -5.60 10.97
C ILE A 155 -2.58 -4.36 10.23
N SER A 156 -2.76 -4.29 8.91
CA SER A 156 -2.47 -3.08 8.11
C SER A 156 -3.57 -2.01 8.25
N GLY A 157 -4.77 -2.39 8.69
CA GLY A 157 -5.93 -1.48 8.76
C GLY A 157 -6.62 -1.26 7.42
N ASP A 158 -6.29 -2.07 6.42
CA ASP A 158 -6.80 -1.95 5.06
C ASP A 158 -8.08 -2.76 4.85
N LEU A 159 -8.84 -2.38 3.82
CA LEU A 159 -10.00 -3.11 3.33
C LEU A 159 -9.62 -3.94 2.11
N SER A 160 -10.25 -5.10 1.95
CA SER A 160 -10.18 -5.87 0.71
C SER A 160 -10.84 -5.09 -0.44
N ILE A 161 -10.48 -5.38 -1.69
CA ILE A 161 -11.04 -4.70 -2.87
C ILE A 161 -12.56 -4.92 -2.98
N PHE A 162 -13.08 -6.04 -2.49
CA PHE A 162 -14.53 -6.25 -2.39
C PHE A 162 -15.22 -5.29 -1.40
N GLN A 163 -14.45 -4.69 -0.49
CA GLN A 163 -14.86 -3.68 0.48
C GLN A 163 -14.29 -2.28 0.20
N SER A 164 -13.70 -2.03 -0.97
CA SER A 164 -13.12 -0.73 -1.34
C SER A 164 -13.17 -0.45 -2.84
N ALA A 165 -14.22 -0.92 -3.51
CA ALA A 165 -14.36 -0.88 -4.96
C ALA A 165 -14.37 0.55 -5.52
N THR A 166 -13.62 0.76 -6.60
CA THR A 166 -13.50 2.06 -7.28
C THR A 166 -14.72 2.40 -8.14
N PHE A 167 -15.26 1.41 -8.87
CA PHE A 167 -16.39 1.62 -9.76
C PHE A 167 -17.70 1.28 -9.07
N TYR A 168 -18.73 2.07 -9.33
CA TYR A 168 -20.04 1.86 -8.73
C TYR A 168 -20.61 0.50 -9.19
N PRO A 169 -20.79 -0.46 -8.27
CA PRO A 169 -21.18 -1.84 -8.63
C PRO A 169 -22.70 -2.04 -8.73
N GLY A 170 -23.49 -0.97 -8.54
CA GLY A 170 -24.95 -1.01 -8.42
C GLY A 170 -25.43 -0.99 -6.96
N ASP A 171 -26.74 -0.87 -6.74
CA ASP A 171 -27.31 -0.75 -5.39
C ASP A 171 -27.33 -2.07 -4.61
N LYS A 172 -27.66 -3.17 -5.30
CA LYS A 172 -28.01 -4.45 -4.65
C LYS A 172 -26.83 -5.41 -4.59
N LEU A 173 -26.72 -6.07 -3.45
CA LEU A 173 -25.80 -7.20 -3.23
C LEU A 173 -26.58 -8.39 -2.65
N GLU A 174 -27.01 -9.29 -3.53
CA GLU A 174 -27.72 -10.52 -3.16
C GLU A 174 -26.78 -11.72 -3.20
N VAL A 175 -26.60 -12.37 -2.06
CA VAL A 175 -25.81 -13.60 -1.92
C VAL A 175 -26.75 -14.79 -1.76
N THR A 176 -26.54 -15.84 -2.53
CA THR A 176 -27.21 -17.13 -2.32
C THR A 176 -26.18 -18.17 -1.91
N PHE A 177 -26.36 -18.79 -0.75
CA PHE A 177 -25.48 -19.85 -0.24
C PHE A 177 -25.80 -21.21 -0.87
N LYS A 178 -24.86 -22.16 -0.82
CA LYS A 178 -25.09 -23.55 -1.30
C LYS A 178 -26.16 -24.30 -0.51
N ASN A 179 -26.48 -23.88 0.72
CA ASN A 179 -27.60 -24.41 1.49
C ASN A 179 -28.97 -23.86 1.03
N GLY A 180 -28.99 -22.97 0.03
CA GLY A 180 -30.20 -22.36 -0.53
C GLY A 180 -30.68 -21.10 0.19
N THR A 181 -30.04 -20.70 1.29
CA THR A 181 -30.41 -19.49 2.02
C THR A 181 -29.99 -18.24 1.22
N PRO A 182 -30.92 -17.31 0.93
CA PRO A 182 -30.57 -16.01 0.38
C PRO A 182 -30.19 -15.03 1.49
N HIS A 183 -29.31 -14.09 1.18
CA HIS A 183 -28.95 -12.96 2.01
C HIS A 183 -28.96 -11.69 1.16
N HIS A 184 -29.81 -10.73 1.52
CA HIS A 184 -29.96 -9.48 0.80
C HIS A 184 -29.23 -8.35 1.53
N ALA A 185 -28.39 -7.64 0.79
CA ALA A 185 -27.66 -6.48 1.27
C ALA A 185 -27.62 -5.40 0.19
N TYR A 186 -27.04 -4.26 0.55
CA TYR A 186 -26.81 -3.14 -0.34
C TYR A 186 -25.34 -2.76 -0.30
N TRP A 187 -24.82 -2.29 -1.43
CA TRP A 187 -23.52 -1.64 -1.46
C TRP A 187 -23.60 -0.35 -0.65
N LEU A 188 -22.62 -0.15 0.22
CA LEU A 188 -22.44 1.09 0.96
C LEU A 188 -21.45 1.99 0.20
N SER A 189 -21.44 3.28 0.52
CA SER A 189 -20.43 4.21 0.02
C SER A 189 -19.67 4.81 1.19
N ILE A 190 -18.35 4.82 1.10
CA ILE A 190 -17.49 5.67 1.94
C ILE A 190 -17.33 6.99 1.21
N TYR A 191 -17.61 8.09 1.91
CA TYR A 191 -17.25 9.43 1.45
C TYR A 191 -15.78 9.69 1.81
N ASN A 192 -14.93 9.84 0.79
CA ASN A 192 -13.47 9.86 0.97
C ASN A 192 -12.90 11.25 1.27
N GLU A 193 -13.71 12.29 1.11
CA GLU A 193 -13.25 13.67 1.28
C GLU A 193 -13.21 14.06 2.77
N LEU A 194 -12.05 14.54 3.18
CA LEU A 194 -11.74 14.96 4.55
C LEU A 194 -11.94 16.46 4.73
N ASP A 195 -11.81 17.24 3.65
CA ASP A 195 -12.02 18.68 3.66
C ASP A 195 -13.52 19.02 3.71
N ASN A 196 -13.82 20.22 4.21
CA ASN A 196 -15.16 20.77 4.18
C ASN A 196 -15.51 21.24 2.76
N PRO A 197 -16.42 20.55 2.04
CA PRO A 197 -16.75 20.89 0.66
C PRO A 197 -17.67 22.12 0.55
N GLY A 198 -18.25 22.60 1.65
CA GLY A 198 -19.40 23.47 1.61
C GLY A 198 -20.69 22.73 1.19
N PRO A 199 -21.81 23.44 1.00
CA PRO A 199 -23.08 22.82 0.63
C PRO A 199 -23.06 22.26 -0.80
N LEU A 200 -22.92 20.93 -0.93
CA LEU A 200 -23.05 20.20 -2.20
C LEU A 200 -24.53 19.98 -2.57
N THR A 201 -25.26 21.06 -2.87
CA THR A 201 -26.72 21.02 -3.05
C THR A 201 -27.18 20.67 -4.47
N THR A 202 -26.30 20.82 -5.45
CA THR A 202 -26.58 20.56 -6.87
C THR A 202 -25.46 19.73 -7.50
N ALA A 203 -25.75 19.10 -8.64
CA ALA A 203 -24.71 18.44 -9.43
C ALA A 203 -23.61 19.42 -9.89
N GLY A 204 -23.94 20.71 -10.05
CA GLY A 204 -22.97 21.77 -10.35
C GLY A 204 -22.04 22.06 -9.17
N ASP A 205 -22.55 22.06 -7.93
CA ASP A 205 -21.72 22.21 -6.73
C ASP A 205 -20.73 21.05 -6.58
N PHE A 206 -21.22 19.82 -6.83
CA PHE A 206 -20.39 18.62 -6.83
C PHE A 206 -19.28 18.68 -7.89
N TYR A 207 -19.64 19.06 -9.14
CA TYR A 207 -18.68 19.25 -10.23
C TYR A 207 -17.65 20.32 -9.88
N ASN A 208 -18.08 21.49 -9.42
CA ASN A 208 -17.17 22.58 -9.06
C ASN A 208 -16.17 22.15 -7.99
N TYR A 209 -16.64 21.45 -6.97
CA TYR A 209 -15.76 21.05 -5.87
C TYR A 209 -14.80 19.93 -6.28
N PHE A 210 -15.31 18.80 -6.75
CA PHE A 210 -14.49 17.62 -7.02
C PHE A 210 -13.71 17.71 -8.33
N VAL A 211 -14.27 18.35 -9.38
CA VAL A 211 -13.63 18.43 -10.70
C VAL A 211 -12.82 19.70 -10.84
N LEU A 212 -13.30 20.85 -10.37
CA LEU A 212 -12.59 22.12 -10.53
C LEU A 212 -11.79 22.54 -9.28
N GLY A 213 -11.96 21.85 -8.15
CA GLY A 213 -11.32 22.23 -6.89
C GLY A 213 -11.93 23.48 -6.24
N LEU A 214 -13.11 23.93 -6.69
CA LEU A 214 -13.76 25.18 -6.30
C LEU A 214 -14.90 24.92 -5.31
N LYS A 215 -14.85 25.58 -4.15
CA LYS A 215 -15.99 25.56 -3.21
C LYS A 215 -17.24 26.17 -3.84
N PRO A 216 -18.45 25.69 -3.46
CA PRO A 216 -19.71 26.26 -3.93
C PRO A 216 -19.75 27.77 -3.68
N ALA A 217 -20.27 28.55 -4.64
CA ALA A 217 -20.36 30.01 -4.52
C ALA A 217 -21.23 30.47 -3.32
N SER A 218 -22.07 29.58 -2.80
CA SER A 218 -22.90 29.77 -1.61
C SER A 218 -22.14 29.57 -0.29
N TYR A 219 -20.96 28.98 -0.32
CA TYR A 219 -20.16 28.72 0.88
C TYR A 219 -19.65 30.02 1.49
N LYS A 220 -19.88 30.19 2.79
CA LYS A 220 -19.27 31.23 3.62
C LYS A 220 -18.42 30.55 4.68
N GLU A 221 -17.16 30.95 4.78
CA GLU A 221 -16.26 30.44 5.81
C GLU A 221 -16.86 30.68 7.22
N GLY A 222 -16.86 29.63 8.04
CA GLY A 222 -17.48 29.65 9.38
C GLY A 222 -19.01 29.49 9.42
N SER A 223 -19.69 29.35 8.28
CA SER A 223 -21.14 29.05 8.26
C SER A 223 -21.41 27.55 8.39
N ILE A 224 -22.39 27.19 9.23
CA ILE A 224 -22.94 25.83 9.30
C ILE A 224 -23.84 25.65 8.08
N TRP A 225 -23.49 24.75 7.19
CA TRP A 225 -24.24 24.47 5.96
C TRP A 225 -24.87 23.08 5.92
N TRP A 226 -24.52 22.20 6.86
CA TRP A 226 -25.16 20.90 7.05
C TRP A 226 -26.33 21.01 8.04
N PRO A 227 -27.36 20.14 7.94
CA PRO A 227 -28.39 20.06 8.97
C PRO A 227 -27.74 19.69 10.31
N ILE A 228 -28.00 20.48 11.36
CA ILE A 228 -27.75 20.02 12.73
C ILE A 228 -28.86 19.00 13.00
N ASP A 229 -28.53 17.70 12.95
CA ASP A 229 -29.48 16.66 13.29
C ASP A 229 -29.86 16.77 14.78
N PRO A 230 -31.13 17.04 15.13
CA PRO A 230 -31.58 17.04 16.52
C PRO A 230 -31.45 15.67 17.21
N ALA A 231 -31.33 14.58 16.43
CA ALA A 231 -31.21 13.21 16.93
C ALA A 231 -29.82 12.86 17.49
N HIS A 232 -28.80 13.72 17.32
CA HIS A 232 -27.48 13.53 17.93
C HIS A 232 -27.46 13.64 19.47
N ASN A 233 -28.62 13.80 20.11
CA ASN A 233 -28.80 13.71 21.57
C ASN A 233 -29.40 12.39 22.06
N GLU A 234 -29.75 11.44 21.17
CA GLU A 234 -30.08 10.09 21.61
C GLU A 234 -28.80 9.28 21.78
N THR A 235 -28.33 9.21 23.02
CA THR A 235 -27.37 8.19 23.44
C THR A 235 -28.00 6.83 23.21
N SER A 236 -27.65 6.17 22.11
CA SER A 236 -27.89 4.75 21.89
C SER A 236 -27.13 3.94 22.95
N SER A 237 -27.71 3.87 24.16
CA SER A 237 -27.28 3.03 25.28
C SER A 237 -27.70 1.58 25.04
N GLY A 238 -27.25 1.02 23.92
CA GLY A 238 -27.30 -0.40 23.62
C GLY A 238 -26.05 -1.10 24.17
N ASN A 239 -25.77 -0.99 25.46
CA ASN A 239 -24.76 -1.85 26.11
C ASN A 239 -25.34 -3.26 26.28
N ALA A 240 -25.45 -4.00 25.18
CA ALA A 240 -25.32 -5.44 25.28
C ALA A 240 -23.84 -5.70 25.62
N PRO A 241 -23.51 -6.44 26.69
CA PRO A 241 -22.14 -6.86 26.92
C PRO A 241 -21.74 -7.79 25.77
N SER A 242 -21.08 -7.26 24.74
CA SER A 242 -20.36 -8.10 23.81
C SER A 242 -19.19 -8.67 24.60
N ILE A 243 -19.27 -9.94 24.97
CA ILE A 243 -18.08 -10.68 25.40
C ILE A 243 -17.11 -10.60 24.22
N ASN A 244 -16.02 -9.86 24.36
CA ASN A 244 -14.97 -9.87 23.36
C ASN A 244 -14.25 -11.21 23.49
N LEU A 245 -14.77 -12.24 22.83
CA LEU A 245 -14.24 -13.61 22.86
C LEU A 245 -12.74 -13.65 22.47
N TYR A 246 -12.27 -12.70 21.67
CA TYR A 246 -10.87 -12.58 21.30
C TYR A 246 -10.00 -12.05 22.45
N GLU A 247 -10.55 -11.27 23.37
CA GLU A 247 -9.83 -10.78 24.55
C GLU A 247 -9.39 -11.94 25.46
N GLU A 248 -10.23 -12.97 25.60
CA GLU A 248 -9.85 -14.19 26.33
C GLU A 248 -8.72 -14.96 25.61
N ILE A 249 -8.83 -15.12 24.29
CA ILE A 249 -7.79 -15.77 23.47
C ILE A 249 -6.47 -15.01 23.59
N CYS A 250 -6.50 -13.70 23.41
CA CYS A 250 -5.32 -12.85 23.38
C CYS A 250 -4.71 -12.59 24.77
N SER A 251 -5.48 -12.77 25.84
CA SER A 251 -4.98 -12.69 27.22
C SER A 251 -4.48 -14.03 27.75
N SER A 252 -4.70 -15.13 27.03
CA SER A 252 -4.28 -16.45 27.48
C SER A 252 -2.75 -16.63 27.46
N GLY A 253 -2.22 -17.36 28.45
CA GLY A 253 -0.79 -17.66 28.54
C GLY A 253 0.06 -16.48 29.04
N HIS A 254 1.18 -16.23 28.35
CA HIS A 254 2.11 -15.13 28.64
C HIS A 254 2.23 -14.20 27.43
N PRO A 255 1.19 -13.39 27.13
CA PRO A 255 1.20 -12.50 25.98
C PRO A 255 2.33 -11.47 26.08
N SER A 256 2.96 -11.17 24.95
CA SER A 256 3.87 -10.03 24.81
C SER A 256 3.09 -8.73 24.87
N GLN A 257 3.71 -7.66 25.38
CA GLN A 257 3.08 -6.35 25.47
C GLN A 257 2.71 -5.78 24.10
N LEU A 258 3.56 -5.97 23.08
CA LEU A 258 3.32 -5.54 21.71
C LEU A 258 3.05 -6.76 20.86
N ASN A 259 1.81 -6.92 20.39
CA ASN A 259 1.40 -8.05 19.56
C ASN A 259 0.19 -7.70 18.67
N TRP A 260 -0.02 -8.50 17.63
CA TRP A 260 -1.12 -8.33 16.67
C TRP A 260 -2.40 -9.11 17.01
N CYS A 261 -2.45 -9.83 18.13
CA CYS A 261 -3.55 -10.74 18.42
C CYS A 261 -4.90 -10.01 18.46
N GLN A 262 -4.98 -8.89 19.18
CA GLN A 262 -6.23 -8.11 19.28
C GLN A 262 -6.66 -7.54 17.92
N ALA A 263 -5.72 -6.91 17.20
CA ALA A 263 -5.96 -6.30 15.89
C ALA A 263 -6.42 -7.31 14.84
N SER A 264 -5.88 -8.53 14.89
CA SER A 264 -6.21 -9.62 13.97
C SER A 264 -7.34 -10.53 14.47
N SER A 265 -8.08 -10.13 15.51
CA SER A 265 -9.17 -10.93 16.10
C SER A 265 -8.72 -12.35 16.49
N GLY A 266 -7.63 -12.47 17.23
CA GLY A 266 -7.09 -13.74 17.72
C GLY A 266 -6.36 -14.59 16.67
N THR A 267 -6.08 -14.05 15.49
CA THR A 267 -5.49 -14.83 14.39
C THR A 267 -3.97 -14.91 14.47
N TYR A 268 -3.29 -13.78 14.68
CA TYR A 268 -1.86 -13.76 14.97
C TYR A 268 -1.61 -14.18 16.43
N PRO A 269 -0.51 -14.91 16.71
CA PRO A 269 -0.14 -15.25 18.08
C PRO A 269 0.11 -14.01 18.94
N ASN A 270 -0.22 -14.13 20.22
CA ASN A 270 -0.04 -13.07 21.21
C ASN A 270 1.37 -13.05 21.83
N ASP A 271 2.26 -13.97 21.45
CA ASP A 271 3.59 -14.18 22.02
C ASP A 271 4.75 -13.97 21.02
N PRO A 272 4.79 -12.86 20.25
CA PRO A 272 5.95 -12.56 19.42
C PRO A 272 7.23 -12.50 20.27
N VAL A 273 8.31 -13.08 19.75
CA VAL A 273 9.63 -13.08 20.38
C VAL A 273 10.37 -11.76 20.20
N VAL A 274 9.96 -10.99 19.18
CA VAL A 274 10.36 -9.61 18.97
C VAL A 274 9.21 -8.89 18.28
N SER A 275 9.00 -7.63 18.66
CA SER A 275 8.02 -6.74 18.05
C SER A 275 8.66 -5.39 17.87
N GLN A 276 8.43 -4.76 16.72
CA GLN A 276 8.87 -3.40 16.49
C GLN A 276 8.22 -2.47 17.52
N PRO A 277 8.95 -1.51 18.09
CA PRO A 277 8.36 -0.40 18.82
C PRO A 277 7.21 0.27 18.04
N ASP A 278 6.22 0.79 18.76
CA ASP A 278 5.02 1.43 18.17
C ASP A 278 4.15 0.50 17.29
N LEU A 279 4.18 -0.82 17.55
CA LEU A 279 3.35 -1.80 16.86
C LEU A 279 1.85 -1.56 17.09
N ALA A 280 1.15 -1.00 16.11
CA ALA A 280 -0.30 -0.82 16.09
C ALA A 280 -0.78 -0.49 14.68
N ILE A 281 -2.07 -0.69 14.38
CA ILE A 281 -2.67 -0.31 13.07
C ILE A 281 -2.44 1.17 12.77
N THR A 282 -2.52 2.02 13.79
CA THR A 282 -2.30 3.47 13.68
C THR A 282 -0.91 3.91 14.14
N GLY A 283 -0.03 2.95 14.45
CA GLY A 283 1.35 3.19 14.87
C GLY A 283 2.32 3.03 13.70
N GLY A 284 3.59 3.39 13.89
CA GLY A 284 4.63 3.21 12.87
C GLY A 284 5.25 1.81 12.86
N GLY A 285 5.13 1.05 13.95
CA GLY A 285 5.67 -0.30 14.05
C GLY A 285 4.85 -1.32 13.28
N VAL A 286 5.51 -2.16 12.46
CA VAL A 286 4.84 -3.16 11.61
C VAL A 286 5.43 -4.56 11.72
N VAL A 287 6.71 -4.70 12.09
CA VAL A 287 7.43 -5.98 12.10
C VAL A 287 7.18 -6.74 13.40
N SER A 288 6.94 -8.04 13.27
CA SER A 288 6.92 -8.97 14.40
C SER A 288 7.57 -10.31 14.05
N GLY A 289 8.20 -10.95 15.03
CA GLY A 289 8.88 -12.24 14.88
C GLY A 289 8.36 -13.30 15.84
N TYR A 290 8.35 -14.57 15.41
CA TYR A 290 7.79 -15.72 16.16
C TYR A 290 8.66 -16.97 16.02
N PHE A 291 8.57 -17.91 16.97
CA PHE A 291 9.26 -19.21 16.89
C PHE A 291 8.29 -20.39 16.96
N LEU A 292 8.30 -21.22 15.91
CA LEU A 292 7.64 -22.52 15.86
C LEU A 292 8.61 -23.59 16.38
N LYS A 293 8.76 -23.64 17.71
CA LYS A 293 9.79 -24.43 18.42
C LYS A 293 9.79 -25.93 18.09
N ASP A 294 8.61 -26.51 17.87
CA ASP A 294 8.43 -27.93 17.56
C ASP A 294 8.99 -28.34 16.18
N MET A 295 9.20 -27.39 15.27
CA MET A 295 9.82 -27.62 13.96
C MET A 295 11.11 -26.80 13.73
N SER A 296 11.67 -26.22 14.79
CA SER A 296 12.87 -25.36 14.74
C SER A 296 12.81 -24.31 13.63
N THR A 297 11.66 -23.63 13.50
CA THR A 297 11.41 -22.65 12.45
C THR A 297 11.10 -21.28 13.06
N GLY A 298 11.81 -20.25 12.61
CA GLY A 298 11.51 -18.86 12.93
C GLY A 298 10.62 -18.24 11.86
N VAL A 299 9.77 -17.30 12.24
CA VAL A 299 8.92 -16.54 11.33
C VAL A 299 9.15 -15.05 11.53
N LEU A 300 9.44 -14.33 10.46
CA LEU A 300 9.51 -12.87 10.43
C LEU A 300 8.35 -12.34 9.58
N SER A 301 7.39 -11.65 10.21
CA SER A 301 6.25 -11.03 9.53
C SER A 301 6.60 -9.59 9.18
N VAL A 302 6.59 -9.27 7.89
CA VAL A 302 6.85 -7.93 7.35
C VAL A 302 5.68 -7.56 6.43
N PRO A 303 4.59 -6.99 6.98
CA PRO A 303 3.40 -6.65 6.20
C PRO A 303 3.60 -5.42 5.32
N THR A 304 4.62 -4.60 5.56
CA THR A 304 4.99 -3.46 4.69
C THR A 304 6.46 -3.08 4.90
N PHE A 305 7.08 -2.49 3.89
CA PHE A 305 8.36 -1.78 3.98
C PHE A 305 8.16 -0.26 4.09
N MET A 306 6.93 0.22 4.20
CA MET A 306 6.65 1.65 4.37
C MET A 306 6.88 2.02 5.83
N GLN A 307 7.89 2.84 6.06
CA GLN A 307 8.29 3.33 7.37
C GLN A 307 8.62 4.81 7.27
N PHE A 308 8.56 5.50 8.40
CA PHE A 308 8.94 6.90 8.53
C PHE A 308 9.72 7.06 9.83
N ASP A 309 10.70 7.96 9.85
CA ASP A 309 11.51 8.23 11.04
C ASP A 309 10.65 8.58 12.26
N PRO A 310 10.95 8.03 13.46
CA PRO A 310 12.12 7.18 13.78
C PRO A 310 11.94 5.68 13.52
N ASN A 311 10.79 5.25 12.97
CA ASN A 311 10.44 3.83 12.85
C ASN A 311 11.28 3.07 11.83
N THR A 312 11.87 3.75 10.84
CA THR A 312 12.85 3.18 9.91
C THR A 312 14.06 2.59 10.64
N GLY A 313 14.55 3.23 11.71
CA GLY A 313 15.58 2.68 12.60
C GLY A 313 15.08 1.46 13.39
N PHE A 314 13.90 1.59 14.01
CA PHE A 314 13.30 0.52 14.80
C PHE A 314 13.01 -0.74 14.00
N PHE A 315 12.65 -0.62 12.72
CA PHE A 315 12.47 -1.74 11.81
C PHE A 315 13.78 -2.53 11.68
N GLN A 316 14.90 -1.85 11.39
CA GLN A 316 16.20 -2.48 11.19
C GLN A 316 16.64 -3.22 12.45
N ASP A 317 16.55 -2.57 13.61
CA ASP A 317 16.89 -3.16 14.91
C ASP A 317 16.02 -4.39 15.20
N THR A 318 14.73 -4.34 14.85
CA THR A 318 13.80 -5.47 15.07
C THR A 318 14.18 -6.69 14.23
N VAL A 319 14.58 -6.49 12.97
CA VAL A 319 15.09 -7.57 12.11
C VAL A 319 16.40 -8.13 12.67
N GLU A 320 17.31 -7.27 13.13
CA GLU A 320 18.59 -7.69 13.71
C GLU A 320 18.36 -8.52 14.99
N TYR A 321 17.48 -8.07 15.89
CA TYR A 321 17.11 -8.78 17.10
C TYR A 321 16.43 -10.12 16.80
N PHE A 322 15.57 -10.19 15.78
CA PHE A 322 15.00 -11.45 15.33
C PHE A 322 16.09 -12.45 14.94
N ILE A 323 17.02 -12.03 14.06
CA ILE A 323 18.12 -12.87 13.57
C ILE A 323 19.02 -13.32 14.72
N GLY A 324 19.39 -12.40 15.63
CA GLY A 324 20.20 -12.69 16.80
C GLY A 324 19.55 -13.71 17.74
N ASN A 325 18.27 -13.51 18.08
CA ASN A 325 17.50 -14.42 18.93
C ASN A 325 17.33 -15.81 18.30
N ALA A 326 17.04 -15.86 16.99
CA ALA A 326 16.89 -17.11 16.26
C ALA A 326 18.21 -17.90 16.19
N THR A 327 19.32 -17.20 15.95
CA THR A 327 20.66 -17.78 15.95
C THR A 327 21.02 -18.34 17.33
N GLN A 328 20.77 -17.60 18.41
CA GLN A 328 21.03 -18.05 19.78
C GLN A 328 20.23 -19.31 20.15
N GLN A 329 19.01 -19.45 19.62
CA GLN A 329 18.16 -20.61 19.84
C GLN A 329 18.40 -21.77 18.87
N ASN A 330 19.42 -21.68 18.01
CA ASN A 330 19.73 -22.68 16.96
C ASN A 330 18.52 -23.01 16.07
N ILE A 331 17.71 -21.99 15.75
CA ILE A 331 16.62 -22.12 14.78
C ILE A 331 17.21 -22.52 13.43
N SER A 332 16.70 -23.58 12.80
CA SER A 332 17.31 -24.16 11.61
C SER A 332 16.69 -23.67 10.30
N ARG A 333 15.46 -23.14 10.33
CA ARG A 333 14.71 -22.70 9.14
C ARG A 333 14.01 -21.38 9.41
N ILE A 334 13.83 -20.55 8.37
CA ILE A 334 13.14 -19.26 8.47
C ILE A 334 12.03 -19.16 7.44
N VAL A 335 10.85 -18.73 7.89
CA VAL A 335 9.76 -18.22 7.03
C VAL A 335 9.77 -16.70 7.11
N ILE A 336 9.81 -16.02 5.98
CA ILE A 336 9.58 -14.59 5.89
C ILE A 336 8.20 -14.39 5.28
N ASP A 337 7.27 -13.85 6.07
CA ASP A 337 5.89 -13.64 5.69
C ASP A 337 5.71 -12.21 5.16
N LEU A 338 5.34 -12.12 3.88
CA LEU A 338 5.13 -10.90 3.10
C LEU A 338 3.69 -10.80 2.59
N GLN A 339 2.73 -11.47 3.24
CA GLN A 339 1.32 -11.28 2.91
C GLN A 339 0.96 -9.79 2.91
N THR A 340 0.15 -9.36 1.93
CA THR A 340 -0.32 -7.98 1.72
C THR A 340 0.75 -6.89 1.56
N ASN A 341 2.04 -7.24 1.40
CA ASN A 341 3.11 -6.25 1.41
C ASN A 341 3.19 -5.43 0.10
N SER A 342 2.60 -4.24 0.10
CA SER A 342 2.58 -3.30 -1.02
C SER A 342 3.93 -2.61 -1.29
N GLY A 343 4.94 -2.82 -0.43
CA GLY A 343 6.27 -2.25 -0.52
C GLY A 343 6.47 -1.07 0.43
N GLY A 344 7.12 0.01 -0.04
CA GLY A 344 7.55 1.14 0.78
C GLY A 344 9.00 1.53 0.48
N GLU A 345 9.83 1.72 1.50
CA GLU A 345 11.20 2.17 1.34
C GLU A 345 12.09 1.07 0.72
N VAL A 346 12.65 1.35 -0.46
CA VAL A 346 13.63 0.46 -1.11
C VAL A 346 14.87 0.24 -0.23
N PHE A 347 15.22 1.24 0.59
CA PHE A 347 16.22 1.15 1.63
C PHE A 347 16.06 -0.11 2.51
N LEU A 348 14.86 -0.33 3.07
CA LEU A 348 14.60 -1.45 3.99
C LEU A 348 14.65 -2.80 3.28
N ALA A 349 14.32 -2.86 1.99
CA ALA A 349 14.51 -4.06 1.18
C ALA A 349 16.00 -4.44 1.06
N TYR A 350 16.88 -3.47 0.75
CA TYR A 350 18.33 -3.71 0.71
C TYR A 350 18.88 -4.07 2.10
N ASN A 351 18.46 -3.33 3.12
CA ASN A 351 18.91 -3.55 4.50
C ASN A 351 18.56 -4.96 4.98
N THR A 352 17.29 -5.34 4.90
CA THR A 352 16.79 -6.66 5.31
C THR A 352 17.49 -7.78 4.54
N PHE A 353 17.68 -7.63 3.22
CA PHE A 353 18.41 -8.60 2.41
C PHE A 353 19.84 -8.81 2.91
N LYS A 354 20.58 -7.73 3.18
CA LYS A 354 21.97 -7.81 3.65
C LYS A 354 22.10 -8.33 5.08
N GLN A 355 21.09 -8.13 5.92
CA GLN A 355 21.05 -8.76 7.25
C GLN A 355 20.96 -10.29 7.15
N PHE A 356 20.21 -10.84 6.19
CA PHE A 356 20.16 -12.28 5.95
C PHE A 356 21.35 -12.82 5.14
N PHE A 357 21.83 -12.08 4.14
CA PHE A 357 22.84 -12.52 3.17
C PHE A 357 23.95 -11.49 2.95
N TYR A 358 24.71 -11.20 4.00
CA TYR A 358 25.75 -10.16 4.01
C TYR A 358 26.77 -10.26 2.86
N ASN A 359 27.16 -11.48 2.47
CA ASN A 359 28.20 -11.69 1.46
C ASN A 359 27.71 -11.63 0.01
N ILE A 360 26.39 -11.47 -0.20
CA ILE A 360 25.80 -11.39 -1.53
C ILE A 360 25.54 -9.92 -1.84
N ASP A 361 26.01 -9.46 -3.00
CA ASP A 361 25.64 -8.16 -3.55
C ASP A 361 24.59 -8.39 -4.65
N PRO A 362 23.34 -7.94 -4.44
CA PRO A 362 22.27 -8.17 -5.39
C PRO A 362 22.49 -7.37 -6.67
N TYR A 363 22.02 -7.91 -7.82
CA TYR A 363 22.13 -7.19 -9.08
C TYR A 363 21.27 -5.92 -9.07
N ALA A 364 19.97 -6.06 -8.77
CA ALA A 364 19.00 -4.99 -8.52
C ALA A 364 19.11 -3.78 -9.47
N ALA A 365 19.43 -4.02 -10.74
CA ALA A 365 19.57 -2.95 -11.72
C ALA A 365 18.20 -2.47 -12.19
N THR A 366 18.14 -1.17 -12.50
CA THR A 366 16.93 -0.51 -12.97
C THR A 366 17.21 0.29 -14.24
N ARG A 367 16.17 0.71 -14.96
CA ARG A 367 16.31 1.60 -16.12
C ARG A 367 15.07 2.47 -16.27
N ILE A 368 15.22 3.61 -16.93
CA ILE A 368 14.11 4.50 -17.31
C ILE A 368 13.82 4.39 -18.81
N ARG A 369 12.62 4.80 -19.20
CA ARG A 369 12.29 5.09 -20.60
C ARG A 369 13.01 6.36 -21.06
N SER A 370 13.52 6.38 -22.29
CA SER A 370 14.22 7.52 -22.89
C SER A 370 13.37 8.19 -23.97
N HIS A 371 12.97 9.43 -23.74
CA HIS A 371 12.25 10.27 -24.71
C HIS A 371 12.69 11.74 -24.61
N GLU A 372 12.17 12.61 -25.48
CA GLU A 372 12.58 14.00 -25.62
C GLU A 372 12.62 14.76 -24.28
N LEU A 373 11.54 14.72 -23.48
CA LEU A 373 11.49 15.43 -22.20
C LEU A 373 12.53 14.91 -21.19
N THR A 374 12.73 13.59 -21.08
CA THR A 374 13.80 13.03 -20.22
C THR A 374 15.19 13.50 -20.65
N ASN A 375 15.40 13.71 -21.95
CA ASN A 375 16.67 14.23 -22.45
C ASN A 375 16.87 15.71 -22.10
N VAL A 376 15.81 16.52 -22.17
CA VAL A 376 15.86 17.93 -21.76
C VAL A 376 16.24 18.04 -20.28
N LEU A 377 15.59 17.26 -19.40
CA LEU A 377 15.90 17.24 -17.97
C LEU A 377 17.32 16.76 -17.72
N GLY A 378 17.68 15.56 -18.20
CA GLY A 378 18.98 14.98 -17.95
C GLY A 378 20.15 15.81 -18.49
N ALA A 379 19.97 16.48 -19.64
CA ALA A 379 20.99 17.41 -20.17
C ALA A 379 21.16 18.65 -19.28
N ALA A 380 20.05 19.28 -18.86
CA ALA A 380 20.09 20.47 -18.00
C ALA A 380 20.71 20.16 -16.62
N TYR A 381 20.26 19.08 -15.97
CA TYR A 381 20.79 18.65 -14.68
C TYR A 381 22.26 18.25 -14.78
N SER A 382 22.69 17.61 -15.87
CA SER A 382 24.09 17.22 -16.04
C SER A 382 25.04 18.41 -16.22
N GLU A 383 24.58 19.49 -16.87
CA GLU A 383 25.37 20.73 -16.98
C GLU A 383 25.45 21.43 -15.62
N TRP A 384 24.32 21.55 -14.91
CA TRP A 384 24.25 22.13 -13.59
C TRP A 384 25.14 21.39 -12.57
N TRP A 385 25.06 20.06 -12.55
CA TRP A 385 25.86 19.20 -11.67
C TRP A 385 27.37 19.43 -11.84
N LYS A 386 27.85 19.49 -13.09
CA LYS A 386 29.26 19.80 -13.38
C LYS A 386 29.68 21.16 -12.83
N GLY A 387 28.76 22.14 -12.82
CA GLY A 387 28.98 23.45 -12.22
C GLY A 387 29.22 23.34 -10.71
N LEU A 388 28.43 22.52 -10.00
CA LEU A 388 28.61 22.30 -8.55
C LEU A 388 29.98 21.70 -8.23
N GLU A 389 30.44 20.75 -9.04
CA GLU A 389 31.74 20.09 -8.88
C GLU A 389 32.94 21.05 -9.01
N THR A 390 32.76 22.25 -9.59
CA THR A 390 33.86 23.22 -9.75
C THR A 390 34.27 23.93 -8.47
N ASP A 391 33.37 24.01 -7.48
CA ASP A 391 33.61 24.66 -6.19
C ASP A 391 32.76 24.00 -5.10
N LEU A 392 33.24 22.89 -4.55
CA LEU A 392 32.55 22.14 -3.49
C LEU A 392 32.51 22.89 -2.16
N ASP A 393 33.41 23.85 -1.93
CA ASP A 393 33.38 24.66 -0.70
C ASP A 393 32.15 25.59 -0.72
N ALA A 394 31.85 26.19 -1.87
CA ALA A 394 30.64 27.00 -2.04
C ALA A 394 29.36 26.16 -2.23
N ASN A 395 29.46 25.01 -2.91
CA ASN A 395 28.30 24.24 -3.39
C ASN A 395 28.03 22.95 -2.62
N GLY A 396 28.80 22.63 -1.59
CA GLY A 396 28.79 21.32 -0.93
C GLY A 396 27.42 20.84 -0.43
N PHE A 397 26.55 21.76 0.01
CA PHE A 397 25.17 21.44 0.39
C PHE A 397 24.35 20.98 -0.83
N ALA A 398 24.31 21.78 -1.89
CA ALA A 398 23.56 21.45 -3.11
C ALA A 398 24.11 20.18 -3.77
N TYR A 399 25.44 20.00 -3.78
CA TYR A 399 26.09 18.79 -4.27
C TYR A 399 25.65 17.55 -3.48
N SER A 400 25.70 17.61 -2.14
CA SER A 400 25.30 16.47 -1.30
C SER A 400 23.81 16.17 -1.40
N TYR A 401 22.96 17.21 -1.37
CA TYR A 401 21.51 17.06 -1.45
C TYR A 401 21.09 16.45 -2.80
N ALA A 402 21.67 16.94 -3.91
CA ALA A 402 21.28 16.50 -5.24
C ALA A 402 21.98 15.21 -5.71
N ALA A 403 22.83 14.59 -4.90
CA ALA A 403 23.69 13.50 -5.34
C ALA A 403 22.91 12.28 -5.89
N ALA A 404 21.69 12.06 -5.38
CA ALA A 404 20.81 10.97 -5.79
C ALA A 404 19.65 11.39 -6.73
N GLU A 405 19.63 12.64 -7.22
CA GLU A 405 18.57 13.14 -8.11
C GLU A 405 18.39 12.26 -9.35
N GLU A 406 17.14 11.99 -9.73
CA GLU A 406 16.81 11.01 -10.79
C GLU A 406 17.46 11.38 -12.14
N TRP A 407 17.63 12.67 -12.42
CA TRP A 407 18.22 13.19 -13.67
C TRP A 407 19.75 13.30 -13.66
N ILE A 408 20.43 12.93 -12.56
CA ILE A 408 21.90 12.97 -12.44
C ILE A 408 22.50 11.57 -12.55
N ALA A 409 22.80 11.14 -13.78
CA ALA A 409 23.25 9.77 -14.03
C ALA A 409 24.68 9.46 -13.53
N VAL A 410 25.58 10.44 -13.46
CA VAL A 410 27.02 10.23 -13.22
C VAL A 410 27.37 9.68 -11.84
N ASN A 411 26.46 9.82 -10.86
CA ASN A 411 26.64 9.26 -9.52
C ASN A 411 26.15 7.82 -9.40
N ARG A 412 25.52 7.27 -10.45
CA ARG A 412 25.01 5.89 -10.50
C ARG A 412 26.02 4.97 -11.17
N ILE A 413 25.93 3.68 -10.82
CA ILE A 413 26.77 2.64 -11.41
C ILE A 413 26.13 2.15 -12.71
N ASN A 414 26.89 2.13 -13.79
CA ASN A 414 26.53 1.44 -15.02
C ASN A 414 26.61 -0.08 -14.78
N ALA A 415 25.46 -0.76 -14.85
CA ALA A 415 25.36 -2.17 -14.50
C ALA A 415 26.16 -3.09 -15.44
N ALA A 416 26.50 -2.63 -16.65
CA ALA A 416 27.29 -3.40 -17.60
C ALA A 416 28.80 -3.30 -17.33
N THR A 417 29.29 -2.17 -16.80
CA THR A 417 30.72 -1.92 -16.58
C THR A 417 31.13 -2.05 -15.11
N GLY A 418 30.18 -1.96 -14.18
CA GLY A 418 30.43 -1.92 -12.74
C GLY A 418 31.09 -0.62 -12.25
N SER A 419 31.19 0.40 -13.11
CA SER A 419 31.76 1.72 -12.79
C SER A 419 30.68 2.81 -12.93
N ASN A 420 30.93 4.00 -12.37
CA ASN A 420 30.02 5.14 -12.55
C ASN A 420 29.81 5.46 -14.04
N PHE A 421 28.62 5.99 -14.38
CA PHE A 421 28.41 6.55 -15.71
C PHE A 421 29.34 7.74 -15.97
N SER A 422 29.89 7.79 -17.18
CA SER A 422 30.81 8.88 -17.56
C SER A 422 30.11 10.18 -17.94
N SER A 423 28.84 10.10 -18.36
CA SER A 423 28.02 11.25 -18.78
C SER A 423 26.55 10.85 -18.93
N TRP A 424 25.65 11.84 -19.04
CA TRP A 424 24.26 11.59 -19.45
C TRP A 424 24.16 10.85 -20.77
N ALA A 425 25.00 11.20 -21.75
CA ALA A 425 25.01 10.55 -23.04
C ALA A 425 25.35 9.06 -22.92
N ASP A 426 26.17 8.66 -21.93
CA ASP A 426 26.49 7.26 -21.61
C ASP A 426 25.28 6.48 -21.07
N TYR A 427 24.37 7.16 -20.39
CA TYR A 427 23.15 6.60 -19.80
C TYR A 427 21.95 6.60 -20.76
N TYR A 428 21.69 7.71 -21.45
CA TYR A 428 20.47 7.95 -22.22
C TYR A 428 20.40 7.14 -23.52
N GLY A 429 19.22 6.54 -23.80
CA GLY A 429 18.90 5.94 -25.10
C GLY A 429 19.84 4.80 -25.54
N ARG A 430 20.38 4.02 -24.60
CA ARG A 430 21.35 2.95 -24.89
C ARG A 430 20.73 1.62 -25.27
N VAL A 431 19.45 1.42 -24.96
CA VAL A 431 18.74 0.18 -25.27
C VAL A 431 17.56 0.53 -26.17
N SER A 432 17.45 -0.14 -27.31
CA SER A 432 16.26 -0.08 -28.16
C SER A 432 15.50 -1.39 -28.04
N ASP A 433 14.23 -1.31 -27.68
CA ASP A 433 13.38 -2.49 -27.48
C ASP A 433 11.91 -2.11 -27.73
N HIS A 434 11.12 -3.03 -28.30
CA HIS A 434 9.70 -2.81 -28.60
C HIS A 434 9.37 -1.50 -29.34
N GLY A 435 10.29 -1.02 -30.20
CA GLY A 435 10.11 0.22 -30.95
C GLY A 435 10.32 1.50 -30.13
N ASP A 436 10.87 1.38 -28.92
CA ASP A 436 11.13 2.49 -28.00
C ASP A 436 12.62 2.53 -27.60
N LEU A 437 13.00 3.58 -26.86
CA LEU A 437 14.34 3.76 -26.31
C LEU A 437 14.31 3.76 -24.78
N PHE A 438 15.35 3.18 -24.20
CA PHE A 438 15.55 3.08 -22.76
C PHE A 438 16.99 3.44 -22.40
N SER A 439 17.20 3.85 -21.16
CA SER A 439 18.53 4.07 -20.65
C SER A 439 19.33 2.77 -20.57
N ALA A 440 20.65 2.90 -20.41
CA ALA A 440 21.47 1.82 -19.88
C ALA A 440 20.98 1.45 -18.47
N ALA A 441 21.16 0.17 -18.11
CA ALA A 441 20.81 -0.31 -16.77
C ALA A 441 21.72 0.32 -15.72
N GLN A 442 21.13 0.86 -14.66
CA GLN A 442 21.79 1.54 -13.56
C GLN A 442 21.62 0.79 -12.24
N ARG A 443 22.61 0.90 -11.35
CA ARG A 443 22.55 0.43 -9.96
C ARG A 443 22.88 1.61 -9.04
N TYR A 444 22.30 1.59 -7.84
CA TYR A 444 22.71 2.52 -6.79
C TYR A 444 24.19 2.38 -6.48
N ASN A 445 24.84 3.52 -6.22
CA ASN A 445 26.26 3.54 -5.84
C ASN A 445 26.42 3.45 -4.33
N LEU A 446 26.09 2.28 -3.78
CA LEU A 446 26.12 1.98 -2.33
C LEU A 446 27.53 1.90 -1.71
N SER A 447 28.53 2.41 -2.44
CA SER A 447 29.89 2.61 -1.94
C SER A 447 30.23 4.08 -1.74
N ASN A 448 29.34 4.99 -2.17
CA ASN A 448 29.48 6.43 -2.06
C ASN A 448 28.50 6.94 -1.00
N GLU A 449 29.02 7.29 0.17
CA GLU A 449 28.24 7.75 1.31
C GLU A 449 27.38 8.99 0.99
N VAL A 450 27.88 9.91 0.14
CA VAL A 450 27.11 11.11 -0.27
C VAL A 450 25.89 10.70 -1.09
N PHE A 451 26.04 9.73 -2.00
CA PHE A 451 24.93 9.20 -2.76
C PHE A 451 23.92 8.48 -1.86
N ASP A 452 24.40 7.65 -0.93
CA ASP A 452 23.54 6.83 -0.07
C ASP A 452 22.68 7.68 0.87
N ILE A 453 23.30 8.66 1.52
CA ILE A 453 22.62 9.63 2.37
C ILE A 453 21.54 10.39 1.59
N ALA A 454 21.86 10.81 0.35
CA ALA A 454 20.90 11.51 -0.49
C ALA A 454 19.76 10.60 -0.99
N ALA A 455 20.06 9.33 -1.28
CA ALA A 455 19.10 8.37 -1.83
C ALA A 455 18.11 7.84 -0.78
N PHE A 456 18.49 7.83 0.49
CA PHE A 456 17.71 7.21 1.58
C PHE A 456 17.58 8.12 2.80
N GLU A 457 17.45 9.43 2.59
CA GLU A 457 17.10 10.41 3.64
C GLU A 457 18.02 10.36 4.89
N GLY A 458 19.32 10.13 4.67
CA GLY A 458 20.31 10.02 5.75
C GLY A 458 20.64 8.60 6.20
N TRP A 459 19.92 7.60 5.70
CA TRP A 459 20.17 6.19 6.02
C TRP A 459 21.19 5.55 5.06
N VAL A 460 21.97 4.60 5.57
CA VAL A 460 22.91 3.79 4.76
C VAL A 460 22.56 2.30 4.97
N PRO A 461 22.25 1.52 3.91
CA PRO A 461 21.83 0.14 4.10
C PRO A 461 22.92 -0.72 4.77
N TYR A 462 22.51 -1.69 5.59
CA TYR A 462 23.42 -2.62 6.26
C TYR A 462 24.39 -3.29 5.27
N GLY A 463 25.68 -3.38 5.62
CA GLY A 463 26.71 -3.99 4.78
C GLY A 463 27.25 -3.14 3.63
N TYR A 464 26.88 -1.86 3.56
CA TYR A 464 27.34 -0.88 2.58
C TYR A 464 27.96 0.36 3.24
N GLY A 465 28.75 1.12 2.49
CA GLY A 465 29.39 2.35 2.97
C GLY A 465 29.99 2.25 4.39
N ILE A 466 29.60 3.18 5.26
CA ILE A 466 29.98 3.24 6.68
C ILE A 466 29.41 2.09 7.53
N ASN A 467 28.37 1.40 7.04
CA ASN A 467 27.74 0.25 7.69
C ASN A 467 28.31 -1.09 7.22
N LYS A 468 29.44 -1.08 6.50
CA LYS A 468 30.20 -2.27 6.17
C LYS A 468 31.13 -2.64 7.33
N ALA A 469 30.85 -3.76 8.00
CA ALA A 469 31.67 -4.28 9.08
C ALA A 469 33.02 -4.84 8.56
N ASP A 470 34.09 -4.61 9.32
CA ASP A 470 35.42 -5.21 9.09
C ASP A 470 35.38 -6.74 9.15
N THR A 471 34.54 -7.27 10.04
CA THR A 471 34.25 -8.70 10.15
C THR A 471 32.77 -8.92 9.90
N PRO A 472 32.40 -9.58 8.78
CA PRO A 472 31.02 -9.91 8.48
C PRO A 472 30.34 -10.69 9.61
N SER A 473 29.10 -10.32 9.95
CA SER A 473 28.26 -11.18 10.79
C SER A 473 28.11 -12.57 10.14
N PRO A 474 28.15 -13.66 10.92
CA PRO A 474 27.97 -14.99 10.38
C PRO A 474 26.57 -15.09 9.76
N GLN A 475 26.50 -15.50 8.49
CA GLN A 475 25.24 -15.83 7.82
C GLN A 475 24.68 -17.13 8.44
N PRO A 476 23.59 -17.08 9.24
CA PRO A 476 23.20 -18.25 10.05
C PRO A 476 22.50 -19.33 9.22
N TRP A 477 21.89 -18.95 8.08
CA TRP A 477 21.10 -19.84 7.23
C TRP A 477 21.62 -19.84 5.79
N ALA A 478 21.62 -21.00 5.14
CA ALA A 478 21.78 -21.04 3.70
C ALA A 478 20.47 -20.56 3.02
N PRO A 479 20.51 -20.07 1.77
CA PRO A 479 19.29 -19.67 1.05
C PRO A 479 18.21 -20.77 1.01
N ASN A 480 18.61 -22.05 1.00
CA ASN A 480 17.68 -23.18 1.03
C ASN A 480 16.95 -23.37 2.37
N ASP A 481 17.45 -22.79 3.46
CA ASP A 481 16.86 -22.85 4.79
C ASP A 481 15.89 -21.68 5.05
N VAL A 482 15.75 -20.78 4.08
CA VAL A 482 14.80 -19.66 4.11
C VAL A 482 13.71 -19.88 3.05
N VAL A 483 12.47 -19.53 3.40
CA VAL A 483 11.35 -19.46 2.46
C VAL A 483 10.58 -18.16 2.65
N ILE A 484 10.13 -17.57 1.55
CA ILE A 484 9.20 -16.44 1.54
C ILE A 484 7.77 -16.96 1.36
N LEU A 485 6.88 -16.60 2.26
CA LEU A 485 5.44 -16.75 2.11
C LEU A 485 4.86 -15.44 1.57
N THR A 486 4.01 -15.54 0.56
CA THR A 486 3.32 -14.40 -0.04
C THR A 486 1.93 -14.82 -0.51
N ASP A 487 1.03 -13.87 -0.68
CA ASP A 487 -0.28 -14.02 -1.32
C ASP A 487 -0.29 -13.43 -2.74
N GLY A 488 0.89 -13.15 -3.31
CA GLY A 488 1.04 -12.53 -4.63
C GLY A 488 0.77 -11.02 -4.65
N LEU A 489 0.38 -10.40 -3.53
CA LEU A 489 0.13 -8.96 -3.47
C LEU A 489 1.42 -8.13 -3.27
N CYS A 490 2.57 -8.80 -3.16
CA CYS A 490 3.88 -8.18 -3.06
C CYS A 490 4.14 -7.20 -4.22
N ALA A 491 4.47 -5.94 -3.91
CA ALA A 491 4.71 -4.87 -4.89
C ALA A 491 5.88 -3.96 -4.50
N SER A 492 6.37 -3.13 -5.42
CA SER A 492 7.35 -2.07 -5.15
C SER A 492 8.62 -2.59 -4.44
N ALA A 493 9.03 -1.99 -3.32
CA ALA A 493 10.16 -2.46 -2.52
C ALA A 493 10.06 -3.95 -2.10
N CYS A 494 8.86 -4.49 -1.89
CA CYS A 494 8.68 -5.93 -1.65
C CYS A 494 9.11 -6.75 -2.88
N ALA A 495 8.73 -6.32 -4.09
CA ALA A 495 9.15 -6.97 -5.33
C ALA A 495 10.68 -6.94 -5.50
N VAL A 496 11.33 -5.81 -5.15
CA VAL A 496 12.81 -5.70 -5.12
C VAL A 496 13.39 -6.71 -4.13
N PHE A 497 12.86 -6.77 -2.90
CA PHE A 497 13.30 -7.72 -1.88
C PHE A 497 13.18 -9.18 -2.33
N VAL A 498 12.01 -9.58 -2.85
CA VAL A 498 11.78 -10.96 -3.32
C VAL A 498 12.70 -11.31 -4.50
N GLU A 499 12.93 -10.40 -5.45
CA GLU A 499 13.88 -10.64 -6.54
C GLU A 499 15.31 -10.84 -6.02
N MET A 500 15.78 -10.03 -5.07
CA MET A 500 17.11 -10.19 -4.47
C MET A 500 17.23 -11.53 -3.74
N MET A 501 16.24 -11.88 -2.91
CA MET A 501 16.21 -13.13 -2.15
C MET A 501 16.18 -14.36 -3.07
N THR A 502 15.37 -14.32 -4.13
CA THR A 502 15.26 -15.46 -5.07
C THR A 502 16.48 -15.60 -5.97
N GLN A 503 17.15 -14.50 -6.35
CA GLN A 503 18.47 -14.54 -7.00
C GLN A 503 19.56 -15.16 -6.10
N ALA A 504 19.47 -14.94 -4.77
CA ALA A 504 20.33 -15.60 -3.80
C ALA A 504 19.99 -17.10 -3.61
N GLY A 505 18.85 -17.56 -4.13
CA GLY A 505 18.43 -18.97 -4.10
C GLY A 505 17.32 -19.30 -3.10
N VAL A 506 16.73 -18.28 -2.44
CA VAL A 506 15.59 -18.45 -1.53
C VAL A 506 14.36 -18.92 -2.29
N ARG A 507 13.58 -19.80 -1.66
CA ARG A 507 12.33 -20.33 -2.24
C ARG A 507 11.13 -19.49 -1.87
N THR A 508 10.08 -19.56 -2.68
CA THR A 508 8.82 -18.85 -2.47
C THR A 508 7.63 -19.80 -2.41
N VAL A 509 6.67 -19.50 -1.54
CA VAL A 509 5.36 -20.14 -1.45
C VAL A 509 4.29 -19.07 -1.63
N ALA A 510 3.44 -19.22 -2.64
CA ALA A 510 2.27 -18.37 -2.82
C ALA A 510 1.02 -19.03 -2.21
N VAL A 511 0.23 -18.32 -1.42
CA VAL A 511 -1.03 -18.81 -0.85
C VAL A 511 -2.25 -18.20 -1.54
N GLY A 512 -3.28 -19.02 -1.79
CA GLY A 512 -4.57 -18.57 -2.34
C GLY A 512 -4.63 -18.67 -3.87
N GLY A 513 -5.13 -17.62 -4.51
CA GLY A 513 -5.44 -17.50 -5.92
C GLY A 513 -6.81 -18.09 -6.30
N ARG A 514 -7.19 -17.89 -7.56
CA ARG A 514 -8.45 -18.38 -8.15
C ARG A 514 -8.71 -19.87 -7.87
N PRO A 515 -9.97 -20.34 -7.78
CA PRO A 515 -10.32 -21.74 -7.51
C PRO A 515 -10.02 -22.71 -8.67
N GLU A 516 -8.75 -22.81 -9.05
CA GLU A 516 -8.25 -23.64 -10.14
C GLU A 516 -6.83 -24.13 -9.83
N PRO A 517 -6.44 -25.32 -10.34
CA PRO A 517 -5.09 -25.83 -10.19
C PRO A 517 -4.09 -24.99 -11.00
N GLY A 518 -2.78 -25.22 -10.77
CA GLY A 518 -1.72 -24.54 -11.51
C GLY A 518 -0.90 -23.55 -10.66
N PRO A 519 0.11 -22.92 -11.29
CA PRO A 519 1.06 -22.03 -10.61
C PRO A 519 0.46 -20.64 -10.34
N MET A 520 1.10 -19.91 -9.43
CA MET A 520 0.83 -18.51 -9.11
C MET A 520 2.18 -17.80 -8.94
N GLN A 521 2.28 -16.52 -9.30
CA GLN A 521 3.51 -15.76 -9.07
C GLN A 521 3.66 -15.40 -7.60
N ALA A 522 4.91 -15.35 -7.14
CA ALA A 522 5.21 -14.86 -5.80
C ALA A 522 5.00 -13.33 -5.68
N VAL A 523 5.06 -12.63 -6.82
CA VAL A 523 4.98 -11.16 -6.89
C VAL A 523 4.06 -10.81 -8.04
N GLY A 524 2.80 -10.55 -7.74
CA GLY A 524 1.79 -10.10 -8.70
C GLY A 524 1.64 -8.58 -8.76
N GLY A 525 2.16 -7.83 -7.78
CA GLY A 525 2.09 -6.36 -7.78
C GLY A 525 3.12 -5.71 -8.71
N SER A 526 3.19 -4.38 -8.68
CA SER A 526 4.18 -3.65 -9.48
C SER A 526 5.60 -4.11 -9.16
N ARG A 527 6.37 -4.38 -10.20
CA ARG A 527 7.82 -4.64 -10.13
C ARG A 527 8.64 -3.42 -10.57
N GLY A 528 8.03 -2.24 -10.58
CA GLY A 528 8.72 -0.97 -10.62
C GLY A 528 9.60 -0.77 -9.40
N ALA A 529 10.64 0.04 -9.55
CA ALA A 529 11.63 0.34 -8.50
C ALA A 529 11.57 1.80 -8.02
N ARG A 530 10.79 2.65 -8.68
CA ARG A 530 10.57 4.04 -8.26
C ARG A 530 9.21 4.52 -8.76
N VAL A 531 8.28 4.69 -7.83
CA VAL A 531 7.10 5.57 -7.99
C VAL A 531 7.62 6.98 -8.23
N TYR A 532 6.96 7.78 -9.06
CA TYR A 532 7.27 9.19 -9.25
C TYR A 532 5.95 9.96 -9.31
N HIS A 533 5.78 10.97 -8.47
CA HIS A 533 4.58 11.78 -8.43
C HIS A 533 4.59 12.78 -9.58
N ALA A 534 3.39 13.14 -10.05
CA ALA A 534 3.23 14.20 -11.03
C ALA A 534 3.75 15.56 -10.51
N SER A 535 3.68 15.80 -9.20
CA SER A 535 4.24 16.99 -8.54
C SER A 535 5.77 16.99 -8.54
N GLU A 536 6.43 15.84 -8.40
CA GLU A 536 7.89 15.73 -8.51
C GLU A 536 8.36 16.13 -9.93
N LEU A 537 7.60 15.77 -10.97
CA LEU A 537 7.88 16.25 -12.34
C LEU A 537 7.67 17.76 -12.48
N ASP A 538 6.67 18.33 -11.80
CA ASP A 538 6.41 19.76 -11.82
C ASP A 538 7.56 20.52 -11.13
N GLU A 539 8.07 19.98 -10.02
CA GLU A 539 9.25 20.47 -9.32
C GLU A 539 10.50 20.36 -10.20
N ASP A 540 10.71 19.25 -10.91
CA ASP A 540 11.82 19.12 -11.86
C ASP A 540 11.77 20.16 -12.97
N PHE A 541 10.57 20.45 -13.49
CA PHE A 541 10.39 21.44 -14.56
C PHE A 541 10.66 22.85 -14.03
N GLY A 542 10.14 23.17 -12.84
CA GLY A 542 10.41 24.43 -12.14
C GLY A 542 11.90 24.58 -11.77
N PHE A 543 12.57 23.49 -11.38
CA PHE A 543 13.99 23.50 -11.06
C PHE A 543 14.85 23.92 -12.26
N VAL A 544 14.49 23.46 -13.47
CA VAL A 544 15.16 23.88 -14.72
C VAL A 544 15.03 25.39 -14.96
N SER A 545 13.85 25.97 -14.72
CA SER A 545 13.62 27.42 -14.93
C SER A 545 14.19 28.29 -13.81
N ASP A 546 14.02 27.88 -12.55
CA ASP A 546 14.17 28.77 -11.39
C ASP A 546 15.55 28.62 -10.74
N THR A 547 16.05 27.37 -10.68
CA THR A 547 17.34 27.05 -10.05
C THR A 547 18.45 26.98 -11.09
N ILE A 548 18.31 26.14 -12.12
CA ILE A 548 19.32 26.00 -13.19
C ILE A 548 19.35 27.27 -14.07
N LYS A 549 18.21 27.96 -14.21
CA LYS A 549 18.05 29.18 -15.03
C LYS A 549 18.36 28.94 -16.51
N ASN A 550 18.03 27.75 -17.01
CA ASN A 550 18.19 27.40 -18.42
C ASN A 550 16.89 27.66 -19.18
N SER A 551 16.71 28.88 -19.67
CA SER A 551 15.49 29.29 -20.40
C SER A 551 15.27 28.52 -21.70
N THR A 552 16.33 28.01 -22.33
CA THR A 552 16.22 27.22 -23.57
C THR A 552 15.71 25.81 -23.33
N ALA A 553 16.15 25.18 -22.23
CA ALA A 553 15.62 23.89 -21.79
C ALA A 553 14.18 24.05 -21.28
N ALA A 554 13.92 25.06 -20.45
CA ALA A 554 12.58 25.32 -19.91
C ALA A 554 11.53 25.54 -21.01
N ALA A 555 11.89 26.20 -22.11
CA ALA A 555 10.98 26.41 -23.25
C ALA A 555 10.58 25.12 -24.01
N GLN A 556 11.31 24.00 -23.81
CA GLN A 556 10.98 22.70 -24.38
C GLN A 556 10.14 21.83 -23.43
N LEU A 557 10.10 22.20 -22.14
CA LEU A 557 9.27 21.52 -21.15
C LEU A 557 7.83 22.04 -21.23
N PRO A 558 6.84 21.17 -21.02
CA PRO A 558 5.45 21.58 -21.16
C PRO A 558 4.99 22.43 -19.98
N SER A 559 4.08 23.36 -20.26
CA SER A 559 3.38 24.09 -19.20
C SER A 559 2.47 23.14 -18.41
N ARG A 560 2.46 23.32 -17.10
CA ARG A 560 1.68 22.54 -16.13
C ARG A 560 0.59 23.39 -15.46
N SER A 561 0.32 24.58 -16.00
CA SER A 561 -0.64 25.54 -15.41
C SER A 561 -2.11 25.23 -15.68
N ASP A 562 -2.41 24.35 -16.64
CA ASP A 562 -3.78 23.93 -16.95
C ASP A 562 -4.00 22.52 -16.39
N THR A 563 -4.80 22.42 -15.34
CA THR A 563 -5.12 21.14 -14.71
C THR A 563 -6.32 20.47 -15.39
N GLY A 564 -7.25 21.23 -15.97
CA GLY A 564 -8.51 20.75 -16.59
C GLY A 564 -9.48 20.01 -15.66
N MET A 565 -8.94 19.29 -14.69
CA MET A 565 -9.56 18.51 -13.63
C MET A 565 -8.61 18.56 -12.42
N TRP A 566 -9.19 18.68 -11.23
CA TRP A 566 -8.45 18.67 -9.98
C TRP A 566 -7.88 17.27 -9.73
N ILE A 567 -6.56 17.21 -9.60
CA ILE A 567 -5.80 15.99 -9.30
C ILE A 567 -5.27 16.16 -7.89
N THR A 568 -5.69 15.28 -6.98
CA THR A 568 -5.18 15.25 -5.61
C THR A 568 -3.88 14.47 -5.55
N ASP A 569 -3.80 13.35 -6.27
CA ASP A 569 -2.58 12.57 -6.43
C ASP A 569 -2.55 11.92 -7.80
N ALA A 570 -1.36 11.84 -8.39
CA ALA A 570 -1.11 11.07 -9.60
C ALA A 570 0.33 10.61 -9.60
N THR A 571 0.53 9.32 -9.84
CA THR A 571 1.86 8.71 -9.83
C THR A 571 2.10 7.89 -11.08
N ILE A 572 3.38 7.64 -11.37
CA ILE A 572 3.86 6.76 -12.43
C ILE A 572 5.02 5.91 -11.91
N ASN A 573 5.29 4.79 -12.56
CA ASN A 573 6.56 4.08 -12.43
C ASN A 573 7.58 4.70 -13.39
N ILE A 574 8.61 5.34 -12.86
CA ILE A 574 9.68 5.92 -13.68
C ILE A 574 10.82 4.92 -13.93
N ARG A 575 11.02 3.92 -13.05
CA ARG A 575 12.13 2.96 -13.13
C ARG A 575 11.67 1.51 -13.09
N ASP A 576 11.99 0.78 -14.14
CA ASP A 576 11.79 -0.66 -14.22
C ASP A 576 12.99 -1.45 -13.68
N GLN A 577 12.74 -2.53 -12.94
CA GLN A 577 13.77 -3.52 -12.64
C GLN A 577 14.11 -4.37 -13.87
N VAL A 578 15.39 -4.65 -14.06
CA VAL A 578 15.90 -5.52 -15.14
C VAL A 578 16.97 -6.48 -14.61
N ARG A 579 17.09 -7.65 -15.25
CA ARG A 579 18.13 -8.65 -14.96
C ARG A 579 19.35 -8.45 -15.84
N ALA A 580 20.47 -9.00 -15.40
CA ALA A 580 21.72 -8.96 -16.14
C ALA A 580 21.53 -9.60 -17.52
N ASN A 581 22.01 -8.89 -18.56
CA ASN A 581 21.93 -9.32 -19.97
C ASN A 581 20.51 -9.50 -20.52
N GLU A 582 19.49 -8.92 -19.89
CA GLU A 582 18.10 -8.98 -20.34
C GLU A 582 17.53 -7.57 -20.52
N THR A 583 16.72 -7.37 -21.57
CA THR A 583 16.08 -6.07 -21.84
C THR A 583 14.65 -6.00 -21.36
N THR A 584 13.97 -7.13 -21.16
CA THR A 584 12.57 -7.14 -20.68
C THR A 584 12.50 -6.75 -19.20
N PRO A 585 11.68 -5.74 -18.82
CA PRO A 585 11.42 -5.41 -17.42
C PRO A 585 10.86 -6.59 -16.64
N LEU A 586 11.19 -6.70 -15.35
CA LEU A 586 10.68 -7.76 -14.49
C LEU A 586 9.15 -7.75 -14.40
N HIS A 587 8.53 -6.58 -14.57
CA HIS A 587 7.08 -6.40 -14.59
C HIS A 587 6.38 -7.31 -15.63
N PHE A 588 7.03 -7.58 -16.77
CA PHE A 588 6.47 -8.40 -17.85
C PHE A 588 6.94 -9.86 -17.84
N LYS A 589 7.72 -10.27 -16.83
CA LYS A 589 8.23 -11.63 -16.73
C LYS A 589 7.36 -12.46 -15.80
N TYR A 590 6.91 -13.61 -16.29
CA TYR A 590 6.29 -14.59 -15.42
C TYR A 590 7.32 -15.17 -14.44
N GLY A 591 7.06 -15.03 -13.14
CA GLY A 591 7.90 -15.53 -12.05
C GLY A 591 7.07 -16.34 -11.07
N ALA A 592 6.88 -17.63 -11.35
CA ALA A 592 6.10 -18.51 -10.48
C ALA A 592 6.74 -18.68 -9.11
N ALA A 593 5.90 -18.83 -8.09
CA ALA A 593 6.33 -19.37 -6.81
C ALA A 593 6.81 -20.83 -6.95
N ASP A 594 7.71 -21.27 -6.09
CA ASP A 594 8.19 -22.67 -6.09
C ASP A 594 7.11 -23.67 -5.66
N CYS A 595 6.06 -23.18 -5.00
CA CYS A 595 4.87 -23.91 -4.58
C CYS A 595 3.71 -22.94 -4.42
N ARG A 596 2.53 -23.31 -4.90
CA ARG A 596 1.28 -22.65 -4.53
C ARG A 596 0.54 -23.51 -3.52
N ILE A 597 -0.01 -22.95 -2.44
CA ILE A 597 -0.91 -23.63 -1.51
C ILE A 597 -2.25 -22.88 -1.48
N TYR A 598 -3.35 -23.56 -1.12
CA TYR A 598 -4.61 -22.87 -0.88
C TYR A 598 -4.69 -22.37 0.55
N TYR A 599 -5.38 -21.24 0.76
CA TYR A 599 -6.00 -21.00 2.05
C TYR A 599 -6.98 -22.15 2.34
N THR A 600 -7.05 -22.54 3.60
CA THR A 600 -7.96 -23.56 4.10
C THR A 600 -8.79 -23.00 5.24
N LEU A 601 -9.92 -23.63 5.54
CA LEU A 601 -10.74 -23.29 6.71
C LEU A 601 -9.94 -23.36 8.03
N ASP A 602 -8.89 -24.19 8.06
CA ASP A 602 -8.00 -24.35 9.23
C ASP A 602 -6.92 -23.26 9.34
N ASN A 603 -6.52 -22.62 8.23
CA ASN A 603 -5.35 -21.74 8.20
C ASN A 603 -5.66 -20.27 7.89
N ILE A 604 -6.79 -19.94 7.25
CA ILE A 604 -7.10 -18.57 6.84
C ILE A 604 -7.18 -17.60 8.02
N PHE A 605 -7.75 -18.03 9.16
CA PHE A 605 -7.78 -17.25 10.40
C PHE A 605 -6.88 -17.85 11.50
N ASN A 606 -5.81 -18.56 11.11
CA ASN A 606 -4.81 -19.11 12.03
C ASN A 606 -3.42 -19.00 11.40
N THR A 607 -2.76 -17.85 11.59
CA THR A 607 -1.50 -17.55 10.92
C THR A 607 -0.40 -18.55 11.29
N THR A 608 -0.38 -19.04 12.53
CA THR A 608 0.53 -20.13 12.96
C THR A 608 0.35 -21.38 12.11
N ARG A 609 -0.90 -21.76 11.80
CA ARG A 609 -1.14 -22.93 10.95
C ARG A 609 -0.69 -22.65 9.51
N LEU A 610 -0.94 -21.46 8.98
CA LEU A 610 -0.51 -21.09 7.64
C LEU A 610 1.03 -21.12 7.50
N TRP A 611 1.77 -20.55 8.45
CA TRP A 611 3.24 -20.61 8.46
C TRP A 611 3.76 -22.04 8.50
N ARG A 612 3.11 -22.93 9.27
CA ARG A 612 3.44 -24.36 9.29
C ARG A 612 3.16 -25.04 7.96
N ASP A 613 2.04 -24.73 7.32
CA ASP A 613 1.68 -25.29 6.02
C ASP A 613 2.71 -24.86 4.96
N ALA A 614 3.11 -23.58 4.94
CA ALA A 614 4.14 -23.06 4.04
C ALA A 614 5.53 -23.69 4.28
N ALA A 615 5.93 -23.81 5.55
CA ALA A 615 7.18 -24.47 5.94
C ALA A 615 7.19 -25.94 5.50
N LYS A 616 6.14 -26.71 5.83
CA LYS A 616 6.02 -28.11 5.45
C LYS A 616 5.99 -28.27 3.93
N ALA A 617 5.23 -27.45 3.21
CA ALA A 617 5.17 -27.47 1.75
C ALA A 617 6.54 -27.24 1.10
N THR A 618 7.45 -26.59 1.80
CA THR A 618 8.80 -26.28 1.33
C THR A 618 9.80 -27.38 1.62
N TRP A 619 9.84 -27.90 2.85
CA TRP A 619 10.92 -28.79 3.30
C TRP A 619 10.51 -30.24 3.53
N ASP A 620 9.25 -30.51 3.88
CA ASP A 620 8.87 -31.80 4.47
C ASP A 620 7.82 -32.56 3.65
N ASP A 621 6.84 -31.87 3.06
CA ASP A 621 5.74 -32.47 2.31
C ASP A 621 5.30 -31.62 1.11
N ARG A 622 5.88 -31.91 -0.06
CA ARG A 622 5.53 -31.27 -1.34
C ARG A 622 4.09 -31.58 -1.80
N SER A 623 3.42 -32.58 -1.25
CA SER A 623 2.03 -32.89 -1.62
C SER A 623 1.06 -31.79 -1.20
N LEU A 624 1.46 -30.93 -0.25
CA LEU A 624 0.70 -29.74 0.14
C LEU A 624 0.53 -28.74 -1.00
N CYS A 625 1.47 -28.69 -1.95
CA CYS A 625 1.35 -27.82 -3.12
C CYS A 625 0.11 -28.18 -3.96
N VAL A 626 -0.54 -27.16 -4.51
CA VAL A 626 -1.63 -27.28 -5.48
C VAL A 626 -1.15 -28.11 -6.67
N ALA A 627 -2.01 -29.00 -7.17
CA ALA A 627 -1.68 -29.86 -8.30
C ALA A 627 -1.23 -29.01 -9.51
N GLY A 628 -0.07 -29.37 -10.09
CA GLY A 628 0.49 -28.66 -11.23
C GLY A 628 1.01 -27.25 -10.94
N SER A 629 1.30 -26.88 -9.68
CA SER A 629 1.80 -25.54 -9.33
C SER A 629 3.34 -25.41 -9.27
N THR A 630 4.08 -26.50 -9.48
CA THR A 630 5.53 -26.54 -9.26
C THR A 630 6.31 -26.78 -10.55
N GLY A 631 7.57 -26.33 -10.55
CA GLY A 631 8.51 -26.57 -11.67
C GLY A 631 8.51 -25.48 -12.74
N PHE A 632 7.74 -24.41 -12.58
CA PHE A 632 7.65 -23.30 -13.52
C PHE A 632 8.89 -22.40 -13.46
N PRO A 633 9.13 -21.58 -14.50
CA PRO A 633 10.18 -20.57 -14.46
C PRO A 633 10.03 -19.62 -13.26
N SER A 634 11.12 -19.41 -12.55
CA SER A 634 11.26 -18.45 -11.45
C SER A 634 12.64 -17.78 -11.53
N ALA A 635 12.90 -16.74 -10.73
CA ALA A 635 14.23 -16.11 -10.67
C ALA A 635 15.35 -17.12 -10.35
N ARG A 636 15.03 -18.11 -9.48
CA ARG A 636 15.91 -19.20 -9.08
C ARG A 636 16.07 -20.29 -10.15
N ASN A 637 15.04 -20.50 -10.97
CA ASN A 637 14.98 -21.59 -11.95
C ASN A 637 14.65 -21.08 -13.37
N ALA A 638 15.46 -20.16 -13.87
CA ALA A 638 15.29 -19.56 -15.19
C ALA A 638 15.44 -20.57 -16.36
N THR A 639 15.96 -21.78 -16.09
CA THR A 639 16.17 -22.84 -17.09
C THR A 639 14.97 -23.77 -17.26
N SER A 640 13.90 -23.60 -16.48
CA SER A 640 12.68 -24.39 -16.64
C SER A 640 12.10 -24.25 -18.06
N LYS A 641 11.64 -25.37 -18.62
CA LYS A 641 10.99 -25.44 -19.93
C LYS A 641 9.46 -25.39 -19.85
N GLN A 642 8.89 -25.33 -18.66
CA GLN A 642 7.43 -25.24 -18.52
C GLN A 642 6.95 -23.88 -19.04
N THR A 643 5.92 -23.92 -19.88
CA THR A 643 5.32 -22.71 -20.44
C THR A 643 4.52 -21.99 -19.36
N PRO A 644 4.69 -20.66 -19.18
CA PRO A 644 3.82 -19.86 -18.33
C PRO A 644 2.33 -20.05 -18.68
N PRO A 645 1.41 -19.83 -17.72
CA PRO A 645 -0.02 -19.77 -18.01
C PRO A 645 -0.33 -18.78 -19.14
N SER A 646 -1.39 -19.07 -19.89
CA SER A 646 -1.80 -18.23 -21.01
C SER A 646 -2.30 -16.86 -20.53
N GLN A 647 -2.10 -15.85 -21.37
CA GLN A 647 -2.59 -14.51 -21.17
C GLN A 647 -4.12 -14.48 -21.13
N THR A 648 -4.68 -13.67 -20.23
CA THR A 648 -6.11 -13.38 -20.22
C THR A 648 -6.48 -12.54 -21.45
N THR A 649 -7.51 -12.97 -22.20
CA THR A 649 -7.99 -12.23 -23.39
C THR A 649 -9.14 -11.28 -23.09
N TYR A 650 -9.72 -11.39 -21.90
CA TYR A 650 -10.83 -10.54 -21.47
C TYR A 650 -10.31 -9.14 -21.14
N VAL A 651 -10.78 -8.14 -21.88
CA VAL A 651 -10.52 -6.73 -21.59
C VAL A 651 -11.75 -6.20 -20.84
N PRO A 652 -11.59 -5.65 -19.62
CA PRO A 652 -12.72 -5.10 -18.88
C PRO A 652 -13.35 -3.94 -19.66
N THR A 653 -14.69 -3.90 -19.67
CA THR A 653 -15.47 -2.80 -20.25
C THR A 653 -16.43 -2.25 -19.20
N LEU A 654 -16.48 -0.93 -19.06
CA LEU A 654 -17.49 -0.28 -18.23
C LEU A 654 -18.79 -0.10 -19.02
N SER A 655 -19.91 -0.53 -18.44
CA SER A 655 -21.24 -0.13 -18.92
C SER A 655 -21.52 1.29 -18.42
N LEU A 656 -21.03 2.29 -19.15
CA LEU A 656 -21.09 3.72 -18.78
C LEU A 656 -22.50 4.35 -18.90
N ASP A 657 -23.50 3.55 -19.28
CA ASP A 657 -24.89 3.98 -19.41
C ASP A 657 -25.77 3.24 -18.38
N PRO A 658 -25.84 3.72 -17.13
CA PRO A 658 -26.92 3.32 -16.26
C PRO A 658 -28.19 3.97 -16.82
N ASP A 659 -28.83 3.29 -17.77
CA ASP A 659 -30.22 3.51 -18.15
C ASP A 659 -31.12 2.93 -17.03
N SER A 660 -30.88 3.38 -15.81
CA SER A 660 -31.85 3.31 -14.74
C SER A 660 -32.34 4.74 -14.57
N SER A 661 -33.58 4.97 -15.00
CA SER A 661 -34.40 5.98 -14.38
C SER A 661 -34.21 5.83 -12.88
N ILE A 662 -33.44 6.71 -12.25
CA ILE A 662 -33.48 6.88 -10.82
C ILE A 662 -34.95 7.21 -10.58
N GLN A 663 -35.73 6.24 -10.14
CA GLN A 663 -36.94 6.55 -9.41
C GLN A 663 -36.39 7.27 -8.19
N VAL A 664 -36.25 8.60 -8.32
CA VAL A 664 -36.20 9.48 -7.17
C VAL A 664 -37.43 9.05 -6.42
N LEU A 665 -37.23 8.38 -5.29
CA LEU A 665 -38.28 8.05 -4.36
C LEU A 665 -38.77 9.39 -3.83
N SER A 666 -39.59 10.07 -4.64
CA SER A 666 -40.00 11.46 -4.51
C SER A 666 -41.02 11.64 -3.38
N ASN A 667 -41.04 10.71 -2.43
CA ASN A 667 -41.97 10.64 -1.32
C ASN A 667 -41.44 9.87 -0.11
N ILE A 668 -40.14 9.57 -0.04
CA ILE A 668 -39.57 9.26 1.26
C ILE A 668 -38.96 10.58 1.76
N THR A 669 -39.67 11.26 2.65
CA THR A 669 -39.02 11.99 3.74
C THR A 669 -38.22 10.96 4.54
N LEU A 670 -37.11 10.51 3.97
CA LEU A 670 -36.02 9.97 4.75
C LEU A 670 -35.55 11.23 5.47
N GLY A 671 -35.84 11.34 6.77
CA GLY A 671 -34.87 11.99 7.64
C GLY A 671 -33.51 11.50 7.17
N GLY A 672 -32.59 12.44 6.88
CA GLY A 672 -31.36 12.15 6.16
C GLY A 672 -30.77 10.83 6.62
N ILE A 673 -30.23 10.05 5.67
CA ILE A 673 -29.55 8.78 5.97
C ILE A 673 -28.75 9.00 7.27
N GLU A 674 -29.15 8.32 8.35
CA GLU A 674 -28.48 8.45 9.63
C GLU A 674 -27.01 8.17 9.34
N ALA A 675 -26.14 9.15 9.62
CA ALA A 675 -24.72 8.87 9.68
C ALA A 675 -24.58 7.68 10.63
N GLY A 676 -23.91 6.60 10.20
CA GLY A 676 -23.56 5.54 11.15
C GLY A 676 -22.88 6.20 12.34
N ASP A 677 -23.35 5.91 13.55
CA ASP A 677 -22.90 6.58 14.79
C ASP A 677 -21.37 6.58 14.87
N GLY A 678 -20.80 7.72 14.50
CA GLY A 678 -19.38 7.94 14.32
C GLY A 678 -18.99 9.33 14.77
N LEU A 679 -19.55 9.79 15.90
CA LEU A 679 -18.91 10.86 16.65
C LEU A 679 -17.96 10.21 17.66
N PRO A 680 -16.65 10.50 17.65
CA PRO A 680 -15.79 10.15 18.77
C PRO A 680 -16.33 10.88 19.99
N PHE A 681 -16.75 10.12 21.00
CA PHE A 681 -17.04 10.68 22.31
C PHE A 681 -15.73 11.27 22.88
N LEU A 682 -15.56 12.59 22.77
CA LEU A 682 -14.34 13.31 23.16
C LEU A 682 -14.14 13.42 24.70
N GLY A 683 -15.05 12.88 25.51
CA GLY A 683 -14.95 12.97 26.97
C GLY A 683 -13.66 12.31 27.50
N ILE A 684 -12.92 13.03 28.34
CA ILE A 684 -11.74 12.50 29.05
C ILE A 684 -12.22 11.78 30.31
N THR A 685 -11.92 10.48 30.38
CA THR A 685 -12.34 9.59 31.47
C THR A 685 -11.15 8.89 32.11
N SER A 686 -11.23 8.50 33.38
CA SER A 686 -10.17 7.68 34.00
C SER A 686 -10.00 6.35 33.26
N CYS A 687 -8.77 5.85 33.15
CA CYS A 687 -8.48 4.56 32.53
C CYS A 687 -7.41 3.80 33.33
N ASN A 688 -7.47 2.47 33.31
CA ASN A 688 -6.45 1.63 33.93
C ASN A 688 -5.55 0.95 32.89
N ILE A 689 -6.10 0.54 31.74
CA ILE A 689 -5.32 -0.17 30.69
C ILE A 689 -5.86 0.03 29.26
N GLY A 690 -7.03 0.65 29.07
CA GLY A 690 -7.63 0.78 27.73
C GLY A 690 -8.69 1.88 27.62
N CYS A 691 -8.94 2.30 26.38
CA CYS A 691 -9.84 3.37 25.97
C CYS A 691 -10.60 2.99 24.70
N SER A 692 -11.83 3.48 24.52
CA SER A 692 -12.52 3.29 23.24
C SER A 692 -11.99 4.24 22.16
N ARG A 693 -12.09 3.76 20.90
CA ARG A 693 -11.56 4.25 19.61
C ARG A 693 -11.10 5.72 19.58
N GLY A 694 -9.87 5.94 19.08
CA GLY A 694 -9.28 7.26 18.85
C GLY A 694 -8.68 7.94 20.10
N ARG A 695 -8.51 7.20 21.21
CA ARG A 695 -7.99 7.71 22.48
C ARG A 695 -6.95 6.76 23.04
N GLN A 696 -5.93 7.32 23.69
CA GLN A 696 -4.90 6.53 24.37
C GLN A 696 -5.03 6.67 25.89
N CYS A 697 -4.85 5.57 26.61
CA CYS A 697 -4.80 5.58 28.06
C CYS A 697 -3.42 6.07 28.51
N LEU A 698 -3.32 7.37 28.78
CA LEU A 698 -2.04 8.03 29.05
C LEU A 698 -2.01 8.65 30.45
N ALA A 699 -0.81 8.71 31.03
CA ALA A 699 -0.58 9.42 32.27
C ALA A 699 -0.81 10.93 32.07
N THR A 700 -1.57 11.52 32.98
CA THR A 700 -1.89 12.94 32.99
C THR A 700 -1.95 13.48 34.41
N VAL A 701 -2.01 14.81 34.56
CA VAL A 701 -1.96 15.47 35.86
C VAL A 701 -3.21 16.33 36.04
N LEU A 702 -3.92 16.12 37.14
CA LEU A 702 -5.08 16.94 37.52
C LEU A 702 -4.70 17.95 38.59
N ARG A 703 -5.26 19.16 38.50
CA ARG A 703 -5.18 20.15 39.57
C ARG A 703 -6.37 19.98 40.53
N CYS A 704 -6.09 19.43 41.70
CA CYS A 704 -7.05 19.05 42.73
C CYS A 704 -6.85 19.90 43.99
N ASN A 705 -7.82 20.75 44.35
CA ASN A 705 -7.75 21.61 45.54
C ASN A 705 -6.44 22.42 45.65
N GLY A 706 -5.92 22.91 44.53
CA GLY A 706 -4.68 23.69 44.47
C GLY A 706 -3.39 22.87 44.36
N ALA A 707 -3.44 21.55 44.51
CA ALA A 707 -2.29 20.64 44.34
C ALA A 707 -2.40 19.82 43.04
N TYR A 708 -1.26 19.46 42.44
CA TYR A 708 -1.21 18.57 41.28
C TYR A 708 -1.22 17.10 41.73
N ARG A 709 -2.01 16.26 41.06
CA ARG A 709 -2.14 14.83 41.31
C ARG A 709 -2.03 14.05 39.99
N ASP A 710 -1.16 13.06 39.97
CA ASP A 710 -1.00 12.17 38.82
C ASP A 710 -2.18 11.20 38.72
N THR A 711 -2.61 10.93 37.50
CA THR A 711 -3.66 9.97 37.17
C THR A 711 -3.48 9.45 35.75
N THR A 712 -4.28 8.49 35.34
CA THR A 712 -4.28 7.96 33.98
C THR A 712 -5.66 8.12 33.39
N ALA A 713 -5.73 8.65 32.17
CA ALA A 713 -7.00 8.96 31.52
C ALA A 713 -6.97 8.67 30.03
N CYS A 714 -8.14 8.42 29.46
CA CYS A 714 -8.34 8.31 28.03
C CYS A 714 -8.24 9.70 27.40
N LEU A 715 -7.11 9.96 26.75
CA LEU A 715 -6.84 11.23 26.11
C LEU A 715 -7.11 11.11 24.61
N PRO A 716 -8.05 11.90 24.06
CA PRO A 716 -8.18 12.09 22.61
C PRO A 716 -6.91 12.69 22.02
N GLN A 717 -6.62 12.30 20.79
CA GLN A 717 -5.59 12.95 19.99
C GLN A 717 -6.06 14.33 19.54
N CYS A 718 -5.13 15.27 19.42
CA CYS A 718 -5.40 16.62 18.95
C CYS A 718 -4.29 17.11 18.01
N LEU A 719 -4.62 18.09 17.19
CA LEU A 719 -3.72 18.66 16.18
C LEU A 719 -3.48 20.15 16.45
N SER A 720 -2.29 20.64 16.13
CA SER A 720 -1.93 22.07 16.33
C SER A 720 -2.77 23.05 15.52
N THR A 721 -3.43 22.55 14.48
CA THR A 721 -4.21 23.34 13.53
C THR A 721 -5.70 23.42 13.87
N ASP A 722 -6.17 22.63 14.84
CA ASP A 722 -7.55 22.63 15.30
C ASP A 722 -7.64 23.05 16.78
N PRO A 723 -7.89 24.34 17.08
CA PRO A 723 -8.01 24.83 18.44
C PRO A 723 -9.21 24.27 19.21
N ASN A 724 -10.15 23.59 18.54
CA ASN A 724 -11.33 22.95 19.14
C ASN A 724 -11.21 21.42 19.21
N SER A 725 -10.07 20.84 18.81
CA SER A 725 -9.83 19.39 18.82
C SER A 725 -9.90 18.75 20.21
N CYS A 726 -9.83 19.59 21.26
CA CYS A 726 -9.98 19.16 22.64
C CYS A 726 -11.29 19.65 23.26
N PRO A 727 -11.95 18.83 24.10
CA PRO A 727 -13.06 19.29 24.94
C PRO A 727 -12.69 20.55 25.73
N GLU A 728 -13.65 21.46 25.93
CA GLU A 728 -13.47 22.75 26.63
C GLU A 728 -12.78 22.64 28.01
N THR A 729 -12.82 21.47 28.64
CA THR A 729 -12.17 21.16 29.93
C THR A 729 -10.73 20.63 29.79
N SER A 730 -10.12 20.73 28.62
CA SER A 730 -8.80 20.19 28.31
C SER A 730 -8.04 21.03 27.30
N ARG A 731 -6.72 20.88 27.27
CA ARG A 731 -5.83 21.56 26.34
C ARG A 731 -5.02 20.52 25.57
N CYS A 732 -4.76 20.79 24.29
CA CYS A 732 -3.84 19.97 23.53
C CYS A 732 -2.42 20.14 24.07
N ASP A 733 -1.78 19.04 24.46
CA ASP A 733 -0.39 19.02 24.90
C ASP A 733 0.44 18.32 23.81
N TYR A 734 1.32 19.08 23.15
CA TYR A 734 2.12 18.62 22.03
C TYR A 734 3.44 18.02 22.51
N ASN A 735 3.87 16.91 21.91
CA ASN A 735 5.12 16.28 22.28
C ASN A 735 6.30 17.13 21.76
N PRO A 736 7.25 17.60 22.61
CA PRO A 736 8.29 18.57 22.24
C PRO A 736 9.37 18.04 21.26
N GLY A 737 9.15 16.89 20.63
CA GLY A 737 10.02 16.30 19.59
C GLY A 737 9.33 16.01 18.25
N SER A 738 8.10 16.49 18.02
CA SER A 738 7.43 16.30 16.72
C SER A 738 7.95 17.29 15.68
N ILE A 739 8.66 16.78 14.67
CA ILE A 739 8.97 17.50 13.43
C ILE A 739 7.69 17.45 12.59
N GLY A 740 7.18 18.61 12.18
CA GLY A 740 5.89 18.68 11.49
C GLY A 740 5.94 18.07 10.10
N SER A 741 4.86 17.39 9.74
CA SER A 741 4.60 16.95 8.36
C SER A 741 4.20 18.15 7.50
N THR A 742 4.86 18.34 6.36
CA THR A 742 4.43 19.26 5.31
C THR A 742 3.38 18.58 4.44
N ILE A 743 2.16 18.45 4.95
CA ILE A 743 0.98 18.23 4.11
C ILE A 743 0.62 19.59 3.50
N ASN A 744 0.72 19.67 2.17
CA ASN A 744 0.30 20.77 1.28
C ASN A 744 1.09 22.09 1.36
N ALA A 745 2.07 22.26 0.45
CA ALA A 745 2.66 23.56 0.14
C ALA A 745 2.34 24.09 -1.28
N TYR A 746 1.64 23.34 -2.14
CA TYR A 746 1.48 23.75 -3.56
C TYR A 746 0.04 23.77 -4.10
N GLY A 747 -0.96 23.76 -3.21
CA GLY A 747 -2.34 24.05 -3.59
C GLY A 747 -2.66 25.50 -3.27
N ASP A 748 -2.79 26.36 -4.28
CA ASP A 748 -3.19 27.77 -4.15
C ASP A 748 -4.71 27.90 -3.80
N ARG A 749 -5.18 27.13 -2.80
CA ARG A 749 -6.39 27.44 -2.03
C ARG A 749 -5.98 28.51 -1.02
N ALA A 750 -6.14 29.78 -1.40
CA ALA A 750 -5.95 30.90 -0.50
C ALA A 750 -6.73 30.66 0.82
N ALA A 751 -5.96 30.62 1.93
CA ALA A 751 -6.30 30.19 3.29
C ALA A 751 -6.38 28.65 3.42
N TYR A 752 -5.33 27.91 3.81
CA TYR A 752 -4.42 28.09 4.93
C TYR A 752 -3.02 27.59 4.54
N ALA A 753 -2.07 28.50 4.31
CA ALA A 753 -0.69 28.12 4.52
C ALA A 753 -0.53 27.88 6.02
N PHE A 754 -0.37 26.63 6.45
CA PHE A 754 0.00 26.35 7.83
C PHE A 754 1.44 26.86 8.03
N GLY A 755 1.58 28.14 8.38
CA GLY A 755 2.85 28.76 8.73
C GLY A 755 3.45 28.21 10.04
N THR A 756 2.90 27.13 10.57
CA THR A 756 3.32 26.45 11.79
C THR A 756 3.27 24.94 11.57
N PRO A 757 4.29 24.19 12.02
CA PRO A 757 4.32 22.73 11.87
C PRO A 757 3.05 22.08 12.44
N LEU A 758 2.54 21.06 11.75
CA LEU A 758 1.44 20.24 12.24
C LEU A 758 1.97 19.35 13.37
N HIS A 759 1.57 19.65 14.61
CA HIS A 759 1.97 18.86 15.77
C HIS A 759 0.79 18.01 16.21
N VAL A 760 1.03 16.71 16.34
CA VAL A 760 0.11 15.77 16.97
C VAL A 760 0.36 15.79 18.48
N GLY A 761 -0.70 15.96 19.26
CA GLY A 761 -0.67 15.94 20.72
C GLY A 761 -1.84 15.15 21.30
N PHE A 762 -1.99 15.22 22.62
CA PHE A 762 -3.13 14.63 23.32
C PHE A 762 -3.85 15.67 24.18
N CYS A 763 -5.17 15.60 24.22
CA CYS A 763 -6.01 16.48 25.02
C CYS A 763 -5.86 16.17 26.51
N ARG A 764 -5.10 16.98 27.23
CA ARG A 764 -4.90 16.84 28.68
C ARG A 764 -5.90 17.69 29.47
N PRO A 765 -6.56 17.14 30.49
CA PRO A 765 -7.53 17.86 31.32
C PRO A 765 -6.88 19.05 32.04
N THR A 766 -7.58 20.18 32.11
CA THR A 766 -7.13 21.36 32.89
C THR A 766 -7.59 21.31 34.34
N GLY A 767 -8.51 20.39 34.68
CA GLY A 767 -9.03 20.13 36.02
C GLY A 767 -9.90 18.86 36.05
N PRO A 768 -10.37 18.43 37.23
CA PRO A 768 -11.28 17.28 37.35
C PRO A 768 -12.62 17.58 36.67
N ASN A 769 -13.26 16.53 36.16
CA ASN A 769 -14.59 16.60 35.53
C ASN A 769 -15.49 15.47 36.06
N GLN A 770 -16.74 15.40 35.58
CA GLN A 770 -17.71 14.40 36.04
C GLN A 770 -17.28 12.94 35.82
N MET A 771 -16.36 12.69 34.89
CA MET A 771 -15.89 11.35 34.50
C MET A 771 -14.40 11.11 34.80
N LEU A 772 -13.69 12.12 35.30
CA LEU A 772 -12.30 12.06 35.74
C LEU A 772 -12.15 12.84 37.05
N ALA A 773 -12.36 12.13 38.16
CA ALA A 773 -12.30 12.69 39.50
C ALA A 773 -10.86 12.79 40.03
N CYS A 774 -10.66 13.67 41.00
CA CYS A 774 -9.39 13.73 41.73
C CYS A 774 -9.08 12.40 42.43
N PRO A 775 -7.88 11.83 42.23
CA PRO A 775 -7.41 10.68 43.00
C PRO A 775 -7.52 10.99 44.50
N ARG A 776 -8.01 10.03 45.29
CA ARG A 776 -8.17 10.18 46.73
C ARG A 776 -6.83 10.18 47.46
#